data_AF-A0A838VKI4-F1
#
_entry.id   AF-A0A838VKI4-F1
#
_cell.length_a   1.000
_cell.length_b   1.000
_cell.length_c   1.000
_cell.angle_alpha   90.00
_cell.angle_beta   90.00
_cell.angle_gamma   90.00
#
_symmetry.space_group_name_H-M   'P 1'
#
loop_
_entity.id
_entity.type
_entity.pdbx_description
1 polymer ?
#
loop_
_entity_poly.entity_id
_entity_poly.type
_entity_poly.pdbx_seq_one_letter_code
_entity_poly.pdbx_strand_id
1 'polypeptide(L)'
;MIASKPLSNAPLDPSVVIPTKSPLNTSINKVSPVLTSTNFNNITPLAAGAKSTFTYPYTSAPEAFFGQNIFFSATIKAADGKGNPTGTVSLFDGDKQLGDPAKLNSDGTATFNIANLTIGTHMIKQAYSGDDTFATSNNTFPEIVNPARTNITINSSTTNPATVGQNITFTNKVNAIDAGAGTPTGAVTFYDGNNKLQDVTLDNQGVATFTTTLGVGKHNIREVYTGVGNFQSSETALDQTINNPLSGIKFDNAISANPVVVGQAVTFTSTITATDPNLGKPTGKVSFYDGDTLLKDVDLQDGVATYSTTLGLGTHSIKEIYSGDNNFASVTTDPIVETINKDSAKITTTALPDTSNPTSIILKTTVAGNAGVANPTGVVSFFEGDKKLGEANLDQGVASLKINLTPGKHTITEVYAGDNSFNTANGTLDATINANNAAITTTSSAATSTYGQNITFISTVTPGTTGISTPTGKVNFFDGDTLLSEGTLDAKGVASFTTNKLSTGKRNIKAVYAGDNNFLTITSTPLNETINPISTVITATTSNPTAIAGRNILFTSTVTNNSNSAGNPTGTVTLFDGTNKLGTADLKNGIATFNIANLGVGKHNITQTYTSSDGNFNNSTSAAIGETVVQGVFNIENYLNLLVDKGSNLIDLLFDEKYYLANNADVAAAVAKGQVKSGLDHFLKYGEAEGRDPSIIFSNSLYLIENPDVATAVNKKQFNSGLDHFQKNGLYERRDLRMLNFDEGWYLASNPDVKAAVDKGQYRYGYEHYLKFGQQEGRNPSPDFDEAYYLANNPDVKAAVAQGTYQSGFEHFAVTGRSEGRGGVAPIPA
;
A
#
# COMPACT_ATOMS: atom_id res chain seq x y z
N MET A 1 2.70 38.95 57.12
CA MET A 1 1.43 39.08 57.87
C MET A 1 1.72 38.72 59.32
N ILE A 2 1.91 39.71 60.23
CA ILE A 2 0.91 40.29 61.17
C ILE A 2 0.58 39.26 62.29
N ALA A 3 0.76 39.44 63.60
CA ALA A 3 0.61 40.59 64.51
C ALA A 3 1.47 40.37 65.79
N SER A 4 2.18 41.36 66.36
CA SER A 4 1.73 42.35 67.37
C SER A 4 1.68 41.86 68.84
N LYS A 5 2.57 42.46 69.65
CA LYS A 5 2.59 42.80 71.11
C LYS A 5 1.19 43.07 71.77
N PRO A 6 1.00 43.22 73.11
CA PRO A 6 1.92 43.93 74.06
C PRO A 6 1.92 43.62 75.60
N LEU A 7 3.00 44.13 76.23
CA LEU A 7 3.18 44.89 77.51
C LEU A 7 2.47 44.54 78.82
N SER A 8 3.26 44.57 79.91
CA SER A 8 2.85 45.10 81.23
C SER A 8 4.05 45.64 82.04
N ASN A 9 3.87 46.88 82.51
CA ASN A 9 4.65 47.80 83.37
C ASN A 9 5.46 47.25 84.57
N ALA A 10 6.67 47.82 84.75
CA ALA A 10 7.33 48.49 85.91
C ALA A 10 6.96 48.13 87.39
N PRO A 11 7.72 48.56 88.44
CA PRO A 11 9.12 49.07 88.57
C PRO A 11 9.90 48.37 89.72
N LEU A 12 11.18 48.74 89.98
CA LEU A 12 11.73 49.14 91.30
C LEU A 12 13.27 49.19 91.35
N ASP A 13 13.72 50.10 92.20
CA ASP A 13 15.04 50.72 92.46
C ASP A 13 15.94 49.86 93.41
N PRO A 14 17.00 50.40 94.03
CA PRO A 14 18.44 50.28 93.73
C PRO A 14 19.18 49.36 94.73
N SER A 15 20.47 49.08 94.50
CA SER A 15 21.50 49.13 95.57
C SER A 15 22.89 48.73 95.07
N VAL A 16 23.85 49.62 95.31
CA VAL A 16 25.29 49.36 95.24
C VAL A 16 25.81 49.14 96.66
N VAL A 17 26.64 48.11 96.85
CA VAL A 17 27.25 47.73 98.14
C VAL A 17 28.76 47.50 97.95
N ILE A 18 29.60 48.39 98.55
CA ILE A 18 30.83 48.22 99.41
C ILE A 18 32.02 47.36 98.82
N PRO A 19 33.29 47.24 99.35
CA PRO A 19 34.20 47.95 100.32
C PRO A 19 35.59 48.40 99.74
N THR A 20 36.30 49.43 100.26
CA THR A 20 37.32 49.58 101.37
C THR A 20 38.79 49.11 101.21
N LYS A 21 39.70 50.07 101.53
CA LYS A 21 40.98 50.04 102.32
C LYS A 21 42.39 49.85 101.66
N SER A 22 43.20 50.93 101.76
CA SER A 22 44.60 51.17 102.28
C SER A 22 45.69 50.07 102.22
N PRO A 23 47.04 50.32 102.38
CA PRO A 23 47.71 51.45 103.08
C PRO A 23 49.17 51.90 102.65
N LEU A 24 49.76 52.81 103.47
CA LEU A 24 51.19 52.95 103.95
C LEU A 24 52.28 53.84 103.27
N ASN A 25 52.60 54.99 103.92
CA ASN A 25 53.84 55.47 104.62
C ASN A 25 55.25 55.62 103.96
N THR A 26 55.89 56.81 104.05
CA THR A 26 57.09 57.16 104.90
C THR A 26 57.95 58.40 104.45
N SER A 27 58.00 59.44 105.30
CA SER A 27 59.17 60.17 105.89
C SER A 27 60.17 61.13 105.14
N ILE A 28 60.36 62.35 105.71
CA ILE A 28 61.59 62.93 106.36
C ILE A 28 62.25 64.29 105.89
N ASN A 29 62.45 65.18 106.89
CA ASN A 29 63.47 66.24 107.21
C ASN A 29 63.56 67.69 106.62
N LYS A 30 63.21 68.69 107.46
CA LYS A 30 64.04 69.60 108.34
C LYS A 30 64.97 70.76 107.82
N VAL A 31 64.73 71.95 108.43
CA VAL A 31 65.61 73.08 108.90
C VAL A 31 65.85 74.38 108.07
N SER A 32 65.44 75.50 108.71
CA SER A 32 65.83 76.96 108.81
C SER A 32 67.11 77.52 108.14
N PRO A 33 67.31 78.87 107.95
CA PRO A 33 67.47 79.94 109.01
C PRO A 33 66.92 81.39 108.73
N VAL A 34 66.43 82.11 109.78
CA VAL A 34 67.02 83.29 110.51
C VAL A 34 67.71 84.42 109.66
N LEU A 35 67.66 85.76 109.87
CA LEU A 35 67.12 86.77 110.83
C LEU A 35 67.39 88.23 110.31
N THR A 36 66.74 89.21 110.98
CA THR A 36 67.19 90.58 111.42
C THR A 36 66.71 91.90 110.76
N SER A 37 66.08 92.73 111.62
CA SER A 37 66.37 94.14 112.02
C SER A 37 65.19 95.12 111.81
N THR A 38 64.78 96.06 112.69
CA THR A 38 64.94 96.34 114.14
C THR A 38 63.92 97.43 114.54
N ASN A 39 63.32 97.31 115.73
CA ASN A 39 62.95 98.31 116.77
C ASN A 39 62.65 99.80 116.45
N PHE A 40 61.65 100.38 117.13
CA PHE A 40 61.87 101.20 118.35
C PHE A 40 60.57 101.50 119.14
N ASN A 41 60.71 101.44 120.47
CA ASN A 41 59.68 101.56 121.52
C ASN A 41 59.46 103.01 121.99
N ASN A 42 58.20 103.30 122.32
CA ASN A 42 57.66 104.11 123.44
C ASN A 42 58.58 105.09 124.19
N ILE A 43 58.08 106.34 124.29
CA ILE A 43 57.65 106.89 125.59
C ILE A 43 56.22 107.43 125.41
N THR A 44 55.25 106.84 126.10
CA THR A 44 53.80 107.20 126.12
C THR A 44 53.50 108.38 127.08
N PRO A 45 52.28 108.98 127.07
CA PRO A 45 51.29 109.11 125.98
C PRO A 45 50.60 110.50 125.92
N LEU A 46 49.90 110.80 124.81
CA LEU A 46 48.55 111.41 124.85
C LEU A 46 47.79 111.18 123.50
N ALA A 47 46.60 110.57 123.64
CA ALA A 47 45.43 110.45 122.74
C ALA A 47 45.51 109.66 121.39
N ALA A 48 44.68 108.62 121.30
CA ALA A 48 44.50 107.68 120.18
C ALA A 48 43.50 108.19 119.11
N GLY A 49 43.83 107.98 117.83
CA GLY A 49 42.94 108.21 116.67
C GLY A 49 41.79 107.19 116.57
N ALA A 50 40.74 107.52 115.82
CA ALA A 50 39.51 106.72 115.73
C ALA A 50 39.73 105.41 114.94
N LYS A 51 39.00 104.34 115.32
CA LYS A 51 39.08 103.01 114.67
C LYS A 51 38.18 102.93 113.44
N SER A 52 38.64 102.27 112.37
CA SER A 52 37.85 101.90 111.18
C SER A 52 37.52 100.39 111.18
N THR A 53 36.40 99.99 110.55
CA THR A 53 36.00 98.59 110.36
C THR A 53 35.62 98.29 108.92
N PHE A 54 35.96 97.09 108.44
CA PHE A 54 35.46 96.57 107.17
C PHE A 54 34.02 96.08 107.37
N THR A 55 33.11 96.55 106.53
CA THR A 55 31.73 96.05 106.53
C THR A 55 31.57 95.10 105.35
N TYR A 56 31.63 93.79 105.62
CA TYR A 56 31.50 92.64 104.72
C TYR A 56 32.25 92.75 103.36
N PRO A 57 33.32 91.96 103.11
CA PRO A 57 33.86 91.86 101.76
C PRO A 57 32.81 91.26 100.84
N TYR A 58 32.57 91.88 99.69
CA TYR A 58 31.72 91.32 98.64
C TYR A 58 32.60 90.92 97.46
N THR A 59 32.55 89.64 97.10
CA THR A 59 33.07 89.13 95.82
C THR A 59 31.88 88.88 94.90
N SER A 60 32.04 89.07 93.58
CA SER A 60 30.96 88.82 92.62
C SER A 60 30.52 87.36 92.55
N ALA A 61 31.36 86.42 93.00
CA ALA A 61 31.03 85.01 93.13
C ALA A 61 31.98 84.38 94.17
N PRO A 62 31.49 83.59 95.16
CA PRO A 62 32.37 82.89 96.10
C PRO A 62 33.15 81.72 95.45
N GLU A 63 32.72 81.29 94.25
CA GLU A 63 33.47 80.40 93.36
C GLU A 63 33.44 80.97 91.94
N ALA A 64 34.61 81.28 91.39
CA ALA A 64 34.80 81.72 90.02
C ALA A 64 35.35 80.58 89.15
N PHE A 65 35.31 80.76 87.83
CA PHE A 65 35.95 79.86 86.87
C PHE A 65 37.15 80.55 86.21
N PHE A 66 38.18 79.78 85.87
CA PHE A 66 39.37 80.29 85.20
C PHE A 66 38.98 81.10 83.95
N GLY A 67 39.60 82.28 83.80
CA GLY A 67 39.31 83.22 82.72
C GLY A 67 38.21 84.24 83.03
N GLN A 68 37.35 83.99 84.03
CA GLN A 68 36.37 84.99 84.46
C GLN A 68 37.04 86.14 85.21
N ASN A 69 36.46 87.33 85.07
CA ASN A 69 36.78 88.48 85.89
C ASN A 69 36.11 88.36 87.26
N ILE A 70 36.90 88.50 88.32
CA ILE A 70 36.42 88.49 89.70
C ILE A 70 36.38 89.93 90.22
N PHE A 71 35.20 90.39 90.61
CA PHE A 71 35.04 91.71 91.20
C PHE A 71 35.09 91.60 92.72
N PHE A 72 36.01 92.34 93.33
CA PHE A 72 36.10 92.48 94.78
C PHE A 72 35.68 93.89 95.17
N SER A 73 34.94 94.01 96.27
CA SER A 73 34.72 95.31 96.91
C SER A 73 35.10 95.29 98.38
N ALA A 74 35.62 96.42 98.83
CA ALA A 74 36.02 96.70 100.20
C ALA A 74 35.31 97.98 100.65
N THR A 75 34.43 97.87 101.64
CA THR A 75 33.75 99.05 102.23
C THR A 75 34.29 99.31 103.63
N ILE A 76 34.87 100.49 103.83
CA ILE A 76 35.48 100.94 105.08
C ILE A 76 34.54 101.93 105.75
N LYS A 77 34.15 101.65 107.00
CA LYS A 77 33.31 102.55 107.80
C LYS A 77 34.03 102.94 109.09
N ALA A 78 33.68 104.12 109.61
CA ALA A 78 34.07 104.50 110.97
C ALA A 78 33.42 103.55 111.98
N ALA A 79 34.19 103.00 112.93
CA ALA A 79 33.69 102.02 113.89
C ALA A 79 32.63 102.62 114.85
N ASP A 80 32.67 103.93 115.07
CA ASP A 80 31.72 104.70 115.88
C ASP A 80 30.63 105.39 115.04
N GLY A 81 30.64 105.19 113.71
CA GLY A 81 29.70 105.78 112.77
C GLY A 81 29.89 107.29 112.52
N LYS A 82 31.00 107.90 112.97
CA LYS A 82 31.24 109.34 112.80
C LYS A 82 32.39 109.60 111.82
N GLY A 83 32.06 110.29 110.73
CA GLY A 83 32.99 110.63 109.65
C GLY A 83 33.09 109.55 108.56
N ASN A 84 33.57 109.94 107.38
CA ASN A 84 33.78 109.02 106.26
C ASN A 84 35.28 108.76 106.09
N PRO A 85 35.74 107.50 106.22
CA PRO A 85 37.13 107.14 105.92
C PRO A 85 37.50 107.50 104.48
N THR A 86 38.69 108.07 104.30
CA THR A 86 39.27 108.44 103.00
C THR A 86 40.58 107.68 102.76
N GLY A 87 41.18 107.75 101.58
CA GLY A 87 42.44 107.06 101.29
C GLY A 87 42.26 105.83 100.39
N THR A 88 43.10 104.82 100.54
CA THR A 88 43.20 103.70 99.58
C THR A 88 43.08 102.33 100.22
N VAL A 89 42.50 101.38 99.48
CA VAL A 89 42.55 99.95 99.77
C VAL A 89 43.46 99.27 98.74
N SER A 90 44.33 98.38 99.19
CA SER A 90 45.11 97.49 98.34
C SER A 90 44.61 96.06 98.51
N LEU A 91 44.55 95.30 97.40
CA LEU A 91 44.15 93.91 97.39
C LEU A 91 45.39 93.03 97.22
N PHE A 92 45.48 91.92 97.95
CA PHE A 92 46.60 90.98 97.88
C PHE A 92 46.09 89.53 97.81
N ASP A 93 46.84 88.67 97.13
CA ASP A 93 46.75 87.22 97.24
C ASP A 93 48.10 86.72 97.77
N GLY A 94 48.10 86.24 99.01
CA GLY A 94 49.34 86.10 99.78
C GLY A 94 50.08 87.44 99.90
N ASP A 95 51.33 87.47 99.44
CA ASP A 95 52.16 88.69 99.42
C ASP A 95 52.08 89.45 98.09
N LYS A 96 51.44 88.89 97.06
CA LYS A 96 51.33 89.51 95.73
C LYS A 96 50.16 90.49 95.71
N GLN A 97 50.44 91.76 95.44
CA GLN A 97 49.38 92.73 95.22
C GLN A 97 48.60 92.42 93.93
N LEU A 98 47.27 92.43 94.03
CA LEU A 98 46.34 92.24 92.95
C LEU A 98 45.79 93.58 92.47
N GLY A 99 46.21 94.01 91.29
CA GLY A 99 45.84 95.30 90.72
C GLY A 99 46.44 96.50 91.49
N ASP A 100 46.11 97.70 91.01
CA ASP A 100 46.54 98.95 91.65
C ASP A 100 45.69 99.26 92.89
N PRO A 101 46.21 99.97 93.90
CA PRO A 101 45.42 100.40 95.06
C PRO A 101 44.24 101.27 94.62
N ALA A 102 43.04 100.93 95.08
CA ALA A 102 41.83 101.66 94.75
C ALA A 102 41.51 102.71 95.83
N LYS A 103 41.24 103.95 95.43
CA LYS A 103 40.78 104.99 96.35
C LYS A 103 39.35 104.71 96.81
N LEU A 104 39.06 105.03 98.07
CA LEU A 104 37.69 105.02 98.59
C LEU A 104 36.88 106.10 97.87
N ASN A 105 35.69 105.73 97.38
CA ASN A 105 34.72 106.68 96.86
C ASN A 105 34.00 107.43 97.99
N SER A 106 33.04 108.30 97.66
CA SER A 106 32.26 109.08 98.64
C SER A 106 31.51 108.23 99.67
N ASP A 107 31.24 106.97 99.34
CA ASP A 107 30.50 106.03 100.19
C ASP A 107 31.43 105.14 101.04
N GLY A 108 32.76 105.37 100.95
CA GLY A 108 33.76 104.59 101.67
C GLY A 108 34.04 103.23 101.03
N THR A 109 33.77 103.04 99.75
CA THR A 109 33.98 101.77 99.03
C THR A 109 35.11 101.88 98.00
N ALA A 110 35.94 100.84 97.94
CA ALA A 110 36.91 100.57 96.87
C ALA A 110 36.51 99.28 96.13
N THR A 111 36.61 99.28 94.80
CA THR A 111 36.30 98.12 93.95
C THR A 111 37.50 97.72 93.10
N PHE A 112 37.71 96.41 92.93
CA PHE A 112 38.75 95.81 92.12
C PHE A 112 38.10 94.88 91.10
N ASN A 113 38.65 94.85 89.88
CA ASN A 113 38.29 93.87 88.86
C ASN A 113 39.56 93.08 88.52
N ILE A 114 39.65 91.85 89.03
CA ILE A 114 40.83 91.00 88.87
C ILE A 114 40.52 89.93 87.83
N ALA A 115 41.28 89.95 86.74
CA ALA A 115 41.24 88.92 85.71
C ALA A 115 42.33 87.87 85.96
N ASN A 116 42.10 86.65 85.45
CA ASN A 116 43.11 85.60 85.34
C ASN A 116 43.75 85.17 86.67
N LEU A 117 42.97 85.10 87.75
CA LEU A 117 43.40 84.32 88.91
C LEU A 117 43.56 82.86 88.48
N THR A 118 44.66 82.24 88.92
CA THR A 118 44.98 80.85 88.59
C THR A 118 43.97 79.91 89.21
N ILE A 119 43.87 78.68 88.74
CA ILE A 119 43.00 77.68 89.37
C ILE A 119 43.54 77.34 90.76
N GLY A 120 42.66 77.33 91.75
CA GLY A 120 42.99 77.03 93.14
C GLY A 120 42.28 77.94 94.13
N THR A 121 42.62 77.78 95.40
CA THR A 121 42.10 78.61 96.49
C THR A 121 43.07 79.75 96.76
N HIS A 122 42.58 80.98 96.63
CA HIS A 122 43.31 82.23 96.85
C HIS A 122 42.88 82.86 98.18
N MET A 123 43.83 83.23 99.04
CA MET A 123 43.52 83.88 100.33
C MET A 123 43.63 85.40 100.17
N ILE A 124 42.51 86.00 99.77
CA ILE A 124 42.44 87.41 99.38
C ILE A 124 42.45 88.30 100.62
N LYS A 125 43.48 89.14 100.74
CA LYS A 125 43.63 90.15 101.78
C LYS A 125 43.35 91.55 101.23
N GLN A 126 42.41 92.25 101.86
CA GLN A 126 42.12 93.67 101.62
C GLN A 126 42.79 94.49 102.73
N ALA A 127 43.61 95.48 102.39
CA ALA A 127 44.32 96.33 103.34
C ALA A 127 44.04 97.81 103.10
N TYR A 128 43.43 98.47 104.07
CA TYR A 128 43.18 99.91 104.09
C TYR A 128 44.40 100.65 104.67
N SER A 129 44.88 101.66 103.95
CA SER A 129 46.11 102.41 104.28
C SER A 129 45.97 103.33 105.49
N GLY A 130 44.75 103.56 105.99
CA GLY A 130 44.48 104.65 106.92
C GLY A 130 44.46 106.01 106.22
N ASP A 131 44.07 107.01 106.98
CA ASP A 131 44.19 108.44 106.67
C ASP A 131 44.57 109.22 107.95
N ASP A 132 44.59 110.56 107.89
CA ASP A 132 44.93 111.42 109.02
C ASP A 132 44.03 111.21 110.26
N THR A 133 42.85 110.61 110.08
CA THR A 133 41.82 110.43 111.13
C THR A 133 41.66 108.97 111.55
N PHE A 134 41.76 108.04 110.60
CA PHE A 134 41.46 106.61 110.78
C PHE A 134 42.71 105.75 110.59
N ALA A 135 42.99 104.89 111.57
CA ALA A 135 44.10 103.95 111.49
C ALA A 135 43.91 102.90 110.35
N THR A 136 45.03 102.30 109.93
CA THR A 136 45.08 101.17 109.00
C THR A 136 44.26 99.98 109.50
N SER A 137 43.62 99.24 108.60
CA SER A 137 42.89 98.00 108.92
C SER A 137 43.01 97.00 107.78
N ASN A 138 42.75 95.71 108.03
CA ASN A 138 42.74 94.69 106.98
C ASN A 138 41.72 93.58 107.25
N ASN A 139 41.36 92.84 106.21
CA ASN A 139 40.50 91.67 106.25
C ASN A 139 40.96 90.62 105.23
N THR A 140 40.79 89.33 105.54
CA THR A 140 41.19 88.22 104.66
C THR A 140 40.08 87.19 104.52
N PHE A 141 39.84 86.69 103.31
CA PHE A 141 38.84 85.65 103.01
C PHE A 141 39.28 84.75 101.84
N PRO A 142 38.81 83.50 101.74
CA PRO A 142 39.12 82.62 100.61
C PRO A 142 38.29 82.97 99.37
N GLU A 143 38.91 82.87 98.20
CA GLU A 143 38.28 82.90 96.87
C GLU A 143 38.71 81.64 96.11
N ILE A 144 37.77 80.91 95.52
CA ILE A 144 38.06 79.66 94.80
C ILE A 144 37.92 79.89 93.30
N VAL A 145 38.93 79.50 92.52
CA VAL A 145 38.88 79.50 91.06
C VAL A 145 38.92 78.06 90.55
N ASN A 146 37.83 77.62 89.93
CA ASN A 146 37.68 76.30 89.31
C ASN A 146 38.18 76.29 87.85
N PRO A 147 38.56 75.12 87.27
CA PRO A 147 38.83 75.03 85.83
C PRO A 147 37.59 75.44 85.01
N ALA A 148 37.80 76.13 83.89
CA ALA A 148 36.74 76.58 82.99
C ALA A 148 35.93 75.40 82.45
N ARG A 149 34.61 75.56 82.40
CA ARG A 149 33.70 74.54 81.88
C ARG A 149 33.81 74.47 80.36
N THR A 150 33.56 73.29 79.79
CA THR A 150 33.58 73.08 78.34
C THR A 150 32.28 72.48 77.84
N ASN A 151 32.00 72.64 76.54
CA ASN A 151 31.00 71.87 75.81
C ASN A 151 31.59 71.39 74.47
N ILE A 152 30.98 70.37 73.87
CA ILE A 152 31.37 69.85 72.56
C ILE A 152 30.21 70.08 71.58
N THR A 153 30.50 70.67 70.43
CA THR A 153 29.57 70.76 69.28
C THR A 153 30.02 69.77 68.21
N ILE A 154 29.12 68.86 67.78
CA ILE A 154 29.39 67.85 66.74
C ILE A 154 28.83 68.34 65.40
N ASN A 155 29.65 68.31 64.35
CA ASN A 155 29.21 68.45 62.97
C ASN A 155 29.66 67.22 62.16
N SER A 156 28.71 66.50 61.55
CA SER A 156 29.00 65.41 60.61
C SER A 156 29.03 65.93 59.16
N SER A 157 29.97 65.45 58.35
CA SER A 157 30.11 65.81 56.92
C SER A 157 29.12 65.11 56.00
N THR A 158 28.39 64.10 56.50
CA THR A 158 27.46 63.29 55.70
C THR A 158 26.02 63.48 56.16
N THR A 159 25.07 63.28 55.23
CA THR A 159 23.64 63.15 55.58
C THR A 159 23.44 61.99 56.55
N ASN A 160 22.45 62.13 57.42
CA ASN A 160 22.02 61.08 58.34
C ASN A 160 20.55 60.76 58.02
N PRO A 161 20.24 59.57 57.43
CA PRO A 161 21.12 58.41 57.23
C PRO A 161 22.21 58.55 56.13
N ALA A 162 23.34 57.85 56.30
CA ALA A 162 24.40 57.65 55.30
C ALA A 162 24.32 56.23 54.69
N THR A 163 25.03 55.94 53.60
CA THR A 163 25.06 54.58 53.00
C THR A 163 26.30 53.77 53.40
N VAL A 164 26.18 52.44 53.46
CA VAL A 164 27.31 51.56 53.77
C VAL A 164 28.49 51.81 52.81
N GLY A 165 29.71 51.85 53.35
CA GLY A 165 30.93 52.15 52.60
C GLY A 165 31.21 53.64 52.34
N GLN A 166 30.28 54.55 52.68
CA GLN A 166 30.53 55.99 52.61
C GLN A 166 31.47 56.43 53.75
N ASN A 167 32.47 57.25 53.42
CA ASN A 167 33.30 57.92 54.43
C ASN A 167 32.47 58.96 55.19
N ILE A 168 32.51 58.90 56.52
CA ILE A 168 31.83 59.80 57.43
C ILE A 168 32.88 60.59 58.20
N THR A 169 32.85 61.91 58.12
CA THR A 169 33.77 62.78 58.85
C THR A 169 33.04 63.51 59.98
N PHE A 170 33.42 63.22 61.21
CA PHE A 170 32.98 63.94 62.40
C PHE A 170 33.96 65.08 62.69
N THR A 171 33.45 66.30 62.77
CA THR A 171 34.22 67.51 63.09
C THR A 171 33.65 68.14 64.34
N ASN A 172 34.42 68.10 65.43
CA ASN A 172 33.93 68.46 66.75
C ASN A 172 34.72 69.63 67.28
N LYS A 173 34.00 70.61 67.84
CA LYS A 173 34.61 71.76 68.47
C LYS A 173 34.36 71.72 69.97
N VAL A 174 35.44 71.68 70.75
CA VAL A 174 35.38 71.84 72.20
C VAL A 174 35.45 73.34 72.49
N ASN A 175 34.37 73.92 73.02
CA ASN A 175 34.33 75.34 73.37
C ASN A 175 34.45 75.51 74.88
N ALA A 176 35.20 76.52 75.30
CA ALA A 176 35.13 77.02 76.67
C ALA A 176 33.81 77.77 76.87
N ILE A 177 33.10 77.45 77.95
CA ILE A 177 31.85 78.13 78.33
C ILE A 177 32.17 79.46 79.03
N ASP A 178 33.21 79.46 79.86
CA ASP A 178 33.59 80.62 80.67
C ASP A 178 34.44 81.60 79.86
N ALA A 179 33.92 82.81 79.67
CA ALA A 179 34.55 83.86 78.87
C ALA A 179 35.94 84.23 79.43
N GLY A 180 36.94 84.35 78.56
CA GLY A 180 38.32 84.68 78.94
C GLY A 180 39.23 83.47 79.22
N ALA A 181 38.69 82.24 79.28
CA ALA A 181 39.47 81.02 79.54
C ALA A 181 40.41 80.61 78.39
N GLY A 182 40.16 81.13 77.17
CA GLY A 182 40.87 80.75 75.95
C GLY A 182 40.29 79.49 75.28
N THR A 183 41.05 78.93 74.32
CA THR A 183 40.65 77.75 73.55
C THR A 183 41.05 76.47 74.28
N PRO A 184 40.13 75.51 74.49
CA PRO A 184 40.47 74.20 75.06
C PRO A 184 41.55 73.46 74.27
N THR A 185 42.51 72.86 74.99
CA THR A 185 43.59 72.04 74.43
C THR A 185 43.45 70.58 74.88
N GLY A 186 44.06 69.62 74.19
CA GLY A 186 44.03 68.21 74.57
C GLY A 186 43.54 67.34 73.44
N ALA A 187 42.75 66.30 73.73
CA ALA A 187 42.20 65.38 72.75
C ALA A 187 40.75 65.01 73.06
N VAL A 188 39.99 64.66 72.03
CA VAL A 188 38.65 64.07 72.11
C VAL A 188 38.76 62.60 71.75
N THR A 189 38.15 61.73 72.56
CA THR A 189 38.01 60.31 72.26
C THR A 189 36.64 60.03 71.65
N PHE A 190 36.64 59.38 70.49
CA PHE A 190 35.44 58.92 69.77
C PHE A 190 35.10 57.48 70.15
N TYR A 191 33.82 57.21 70.33
CA TYR A 191 33.25 55.89 70.60
C TYR A 191 32.06 55.62 69.68
N ASP A 192 31.83 54.35 69.34
CA ASP A 192 30.55 53.84 68.87
C ASP A 192 29.93 52.96 69.96
N GLY A 193 28.91 53.49 70.63
CA GLY A 193 28.44 52.95 71.91
C GLY A 193 29.57 52.93 72.95
N ASN A 194 29.97 51.72 73.38
CA ASN A 194 31.07 51.52 74.33
C ASN A 194 32.43 51.24 73.64
N ASN A 195 32.44 51.03 72.32
CA ASN A 195 33.66 50.68 71.59
C ASN A 195 34.45 51.93 71.24
N LYS A 196 35.68 52.03 71.74
CA LYS A 196 36.58 53.13 71.40
C LYS A 196 36.95 53.05 69.91
N LEU A 197 36.70 54.13 69.17
CA LEU A 197 37.08 54.27 67.77
C LEU A 197 38.48 54.89 67.65
N GLN A 198 38.68 56.09 68.19
CA GLN A 198 39.93 56.84 67.99
C GLN A 198 40.11 57.99 69.01
N ASP A 199 41.35 58.29 69.42
CA ASP A 199 41.69 59.57 70.07
C ASP A 199 42.16 60.58 69.02
N VAL A 200 41.65 61.81 69.06
CA VAL A 200 42.02 62.89 68.14
C VAL A 200 42.39 64.14 68.91
N THR A 201 43.61 64.64 68.69
CA THR A 201 44.12 65.87 69.30
C THR A 201 43.38 67.10 68.76
N LEU A 202 43.04 68.04 69.64
CA LEU A 202 42.45 69.33 69.29
C LEU A 202 43.50 70.21 68.60
N ASP A 203 43.08 70.88 67.52
CA ASP A 203 43.88 71.89 66.85
C ASP A 203 43.91 73.22 67.64
N ASN A 204 44.55 74.25 67.06
CA ASN A 204 44.66 75.57 67.71
C ASN A 204 43.33 76.35 67.81
N GLN A 205 42.24 75.84 67.22
CA GLN A 205 40.88 76.36 67.33
C GLN A 205 39.99 75.49 68.24
N GLY A 206 40.54 74.45 68.85
CA GLY A 206 39.78 73.52 69.70
C GLY A 206 38.94 72.54 68.88
N VAL A 207 39.36 72.22 67.65
CA VAL A 207 38.65 71.32 66.74
C VAL A 207 39.37 69.98 66.61
N ALA A 208 38.60 68.88 66.64
CA ALA A 208 39.04 67.53 66.32
C ALA A 208 38.25 67.00 65.11
N THR A 209 38.95 66.41 64.13
CA THR A 209 38.33 65.83 62.94
C THR A 209 38.69 64.35 62.81
N PHE A 210 37.68 63.48 62.70
CA PHE A 210 37.82 62.03 62.54
C PHE A 210 37.02 61.54 61.34
N THR A 211 37.66 60.80 60.43
CA THR A 211 36.98 60.18 59.27
C THR A 211 37.02 58.66 59.40
N THR A 212 35.86 58.01 59.24
CA THR A 212 35.72 56.55 59.31
C THR A 212 34.61 56.04 58.40
N THR A 213 34.52 54.72 58.24
CA THR A 213 33.35 54.01 57.69
C THR A 213 32.68 53.22 58.80
N LEU A 214 31.35 53.20 58.83
CA LEU A 214 30.56 52.42 59.81
C LEU A 214 29.79 51.29 59.10
N GLY A 215 29.50 50.21 59.83
CA GLY A 215 28.70 49.09 59.32
C GLY A 215 27.22 49.47 59.13
N VAL A 216 26.41 48.58 58.56
CA VAL A 216 24.96 48.82 58.43
C VAL A 216 24.30 48.81 59.80
N GLY A 217 23.45 49.80 60.09
CA GLY A 217 22.71 49.88 61.35
C GLY A 217 22.71 51.27 61.98
N LYS A 218 22.27 51.35 63.24
CA LYS A 218 22.30 52.58 64.03
C LYS A 218 23.54 52.56 64.92
N HIS A 219 24.33 53.64 64.85
CA HIS A 219 25.55 53.84 65.61
C HIS A 219 25.39 55.04 66.53
N ASN A 220 25.72 54.90 67.81
CA ASN A 220 25.66 56.00 68.78
C ASN A 220 27.08 56.55 68.96
N ILE A 221 27.39 57.63 68.25
CA ILE A 221 28.72 58.23 68.22
C ILE A 221 28.87 59.12 69.44
N ARG A 222 29.55 58.61 70.47
CA ARG A 222 29.82 59.32 71.72
C ARG A 222 31.23 59.90 71.70
N GLU A 223 31.35 61.15 72.10
CA GLU A 223 32.59 61.91 72.06
C GLU A 223 32.89 62.48 73.44
N VAL A 224 34.12 62.26 73.89
CA VAL A 224 34.52 62.58 75.26
C VAL A 224 35.79 63.42 75.26
N TYR A 225 35.69 64.64 75.78
CA TYR A 225 36.83 65.45 76.16
C TYR A 225 37.07 65.26 77.66
N THR A 226 38.22 64.72 78.05
CA THR A 226 38.50 64.35 79.44
C THR A 226 38.91 65.52 80.34
N GLY A 227 39.04 66.73 79.79
CA GLY A 227 39.53 67.91 80.51
C GLY A 227 41.05 67.89 80.66
N VAL A 228 41.72 68.98 80.31
CA VAL A 228 43.17 69.14 80.48
C VAL A 228 43.49 70.56 80.92
N GLY A 229 44.41 70.69 81.89
CA GLY A 229 44.91 71.98 82.35
C GLY A 229 43.80 72.83 82.96
N ASN A 230 43.45 73.92 82.28
CA ASN A 230 42.48 74.89 82.79
C ASN A 230 41.02 74.57 82.44
N PHE A 231 40.74 73.41 81.84
CA PHE A 231 39.43 73.07 81.30
C PHE A 231 38.86 71.77 81.89
N GLN A 232 37.57 71.78 82.23
CA GLN A 232 36.84 70.60 82.69
C GLN A 232 36.50 69.66 81.54
N SER A 233 36.16 68.41 81.87
CA SER A 233 35.66 67.43 80.93
C SER A 233 34.28 67.80 80.38
N SER A 234 33.98 67.32 79.18
CA SER A 234 32.66 67.37 78.58
C SER A 234 32.44 66.17 77.67
N GLU A 235 31.18 65.80 77.46
CA GLU A 235 30.80 64.72 76.55
C GLU A 235 29.54 65.07 75.77
N THR A 236 29.35 64.42 74.63
CA THR A 236 28.19 64.56 73.76
C THR A 236 27.99 63.27 72.94
N ALA A 237 26.83 63.10 72.32
CA ALA A 237 26.56 61.95 71.44
C ALA A 237 25.67 62.31 70.25
N LEU A 238 25.87 61.62 69.13
CA LEU A 238 25.08 61.70 67.91
C LEU A 238 24.71 60.30 67.41
N ASP A 239 23.43 60.05 67.16
CA ASP A 239 23.00 58.83 66.47
C ASP A 239 23.25 58.97 64.96
N GLN A 240 24.10 58.12 64.39
CA GLN A 240 24.36 58.01 62.95
C GLN A 240 23.71 56.71 62.43
N THR A 241 22.81 56.83 61.45
CA THR A 241 22.21 55.66 60.79
C THR A 241 22.92 55.36 59.48
N ILE A 242 23.28 54.11 59.25
CA ILE A 242 23.86 53.60 58.00
C ILE A 242 22.86 52.66 57.33
N ASN A 243 22.38 53.07 56.16
CA ASN A 243 21.50 52.29 55.32
C ASN A 243 22.30 51.41 54.36
N ASN A 244 21.75 50.23 54.08
CA ASN A 244 22.13 49.46 52.90
C ASN A 244 21.09 49.74 51.79
N PRO A 245 21.39 50.53 50.75
CA PRO A 245 20.49 50.60 49.61
C PRO A 245 20.50 49.23 48.92
N LEU A 246 19.37 48.53 48.92
CA LEU A 246 19.20 47.31 48.13
C LEU A 246 19.46 47.67 46.66
N SER A 247 20.61 47.21 46.14
CA SER A 247 21.09 47.58 44.81
C SER A 247 20.47 46.70 43.73
N GLY A 248 20.49 47.18 42.48
CA GLY A 248 19.95 46.44 41.34
C GLY A 248 20.76 45.18 41.02
N ILE A 249 20.07 44.09 40.69
CA ILE A 249 20.65 42.91 40.06
C ILE A 249 20.23 42.84 38.60
N LYS A 250 21.04 42.21 37.75
CA LYS A 250 20.61 41.74 36.44
C LYS A 250 20.26 40.26 36.57
N PHE A 251 19.03 39.92 36.19
CA PHE A 251 18.52 38.55 36.20
C PHE A 251 18.31 38.12 34.74
N ASP A 252 19.19 37.28 34.24
CA ASP A 252 19.07 36.67 32.91
C ASP A 252 18.56 35.23 33.07
N ASN A 253 17.46 34.90 32.42
CA ASN A 253 16.90 33.55 32.38
C ASN A 253 17.01 32.98 30.96
N ALA A 254 17.41 31.71 30.86
CA ALA A 254 17.59 30.99 29.62
C ALA A 254 16.98 29.59 29.69
N ILE A 255 16.55 29.09 28.55
CA ILE A 255 15.96 27.75 28.39
C ILE A 255 16.73 26.99 27.32
N SER A 256 16.97 25.69 27.55
CA SER A 256 17.82 24.87 26.66
C SER A 256 17.28 24.70 25.25
N ALA A 257 15.95 24.63 25.09
CA ALA A 257 15.26 24.51 23.81
C ALA A 257 13.78 24.86 23.99
N ASN A 258 13.15 25.40 22.94
CA ASN A 258 11.72 25.70 22.88
C ASN A 258 11.26 25.74 21.40
N PRO A 259 10.26 24.95 20.97
CA PRO A 259 9.57 23.93 21.75
C PRO A 259 10.41 22.65 21.93
N VAL A 260 10.11 21.85 22.96
CA VAL A 260 10.57 20.45 23.06
C VAL A 260 9.40 19.46 22.90
N VAL A 261 9.69 18.17 22.77
CA VAL A 261 8.66 17.13 22.72
C VAL A 261 8.53 16.41 24.07
N VAL A 262 7.36 15.83 24.33
CA VAL A 262 7.06 15.13 25.58
C VAL A 262 8.10 14.07 25.92
N GLY A 263 8.50 14.01 27.19
CA GLY A 263 9.53 13.09 27.68
C GLY A 263 10.97 13.57 27.49
N GLN A 264 11.22 14.59 26.66
CA GLN A 264 12.53 15.27 26.65
C GLN A 264 12.67 16.19 27.86
N ALA A 265 13.87 16.23 28.42
CA ALA A 265 14.20 17.14 29.51
C ALA A 265 14.44 18.54 28.95
N VAL A 266 13.89 19.54 29.62
CA VAL A 266 14.19 20.95 29.44
C VAL A 266 15.03 21.45 30.61
N THR A 267 16.06 22.25 30.33
CA THR A 267 16.92 22.85 31.33
C THR A 267 16.69 24.36 31.38
N PHE A 268 16.35 24.86 32.56
CA PHE A 268 16.25 26.27 32.88
C PHE A 268 17.53 26.73 33.58
N THR A 269 18.07 27.86 33.14
CA THR A 269 19.28 28.45 33.70
C THR A 269 19.01 29.90 34.05
N SER A 270 19.07 30.21 35.35
CA SER A 270 18.99 31.56 35.89
C SER A 270 20.39 32.05 36.21
N THR A 271 20.79 33.19 35.65
CA THR A 271 22.07 33.86 35.92
C THR A 271 21.79 35.20 36.56
N ILE A 272 22.27 35.40 37.78
CA ILE A 272 22.05 36.59 38.58
C ILE A 272 23.38 37.26 38.84
N THR A 273 23.51 38.49 38.35
CA THR A 273 24.74 39.29 38.47
C THR A 273 24.45 40.60 39.19
N ALA A 274 25.35 40.98 40.11
CA ALA A 274 25.29 42.28 40.75
C ALA A 274 25.61 43.37 39.73
N THR A 275 24.81 44.45 39.69
CA THR A 275 25.12 45.60 38.82
C THR A 275 26.31 46.41 39.34
N ASP A 276 26.55 46.39 40.65
CA ASP A 276 27.77 46.87 41.29
C ASP A 276 28.66 45.68 41.70
N PRO A 277 29.83 45.50 41.05
CA PRO A 277 30.73 44.39 41.35
C PRO A 277 31.34 44.44 42.76
N ASN A 278 31.31 45.58 43.46
CA ASN A 278 31.89 45.73 44.80
C ASN A 278 31.04 45.09 45.91
N LEU A 279 29.78 44.75 45.63
CA LEU A 279 28.86 44.13 46.60
C LEU A 279 28.98 42.60 46.67
N GLY A 280 29.88 42.00 45.89
CA GLY A 280 30.04 40.56 45.78
C GLY A 280 29.01 39.91 44.85
N LYS A 281 29.10 38.59 44.68
CA LYS A 281 28.14 37.83 43.87
C LYS A 281 26.84 37.60 44.65
N PRO A 282 25.66 37.70 44.01
CA PRO A 282 24.40 37.31 44.63
C PRO A 282 24.41 35.85 45.12
N THR A 283 23.89 35.63 46.32
CA THR A 283 23.80 34.33 46.99
C THR A 283 22.34 33.99 47.33
N GLY A 284 22.03 32.77 47.75
CA GLY A 284 20.66 32.35 48.10
C GLY A 284 20.03 31.43 47.06
N LYS A 285 18.71 31.48 46.90
CA LYS A 285 17.95 30.52 46.08
C LYS A 285 17.14 31.17 44.97
N VAL A 286 17.00 30.44 43.87
CA VAL A 286 16.01 30.68 42.81
C VAL A 286 14.94 29.59 42.86
N SER A 287 13.69 30.02 42.93
CA SER A 287 12.51 29.15 42.91
C SER A 287 11.89 29.16 41.51
N PHE A 288 11.78 27.98 40.88
CA PHE A 288 11.18 27.79 39.56
C PHE A 288 9.71 27.36 39.72
N TYR A 289 8.80 28.10 39.10
CA TYR A 289 7.35 27.84 39.11
C TYR A 289 6.84 27.59 37.70
N ASP A 290 5.87 26.68 37.56
CA ASP A 290 5.00 26.60 36.39
C ASP A 290 3.61 27.13 36.76
N GLY A 291 3.29 28.32 36.25
CA GLY A 291 2.18 29.13 36.75
C GLY A 291 2.38 29.49 38.23
N ASP A 292 1.56 28.89 39.09
CA ASP A 292 1.63 29.04 40.55
C ASP A 292 2.19 27.80 41.26
N THR A 293 2.48 26.72 40.54
CA THR A 293 3.01 25.49 41.11
C THR A 293 4.52 25.57 41.22
N LEU A 294 5.07 25.45 42.43
CA LEU A 294 6.51 25.35 42.64
C LEU A 294 7.02 24.02 42.06
N LEU A 295 7.94 24.10 41.10
CA LEU A 295 8.64 22.95 40.55
C LEU A 295 9.85 22.59 41.42
N LYS A 296 10.71 23.58 41.70
CA LYS A 296 11.96 23.35 42.44
C LYS A 296 12.58 24.64 42.98
N ASP A 297 13.16 24.56 44.17
CA ASP A 297 14.14 25.54 44.67
C ASP A 297 15.56 25.06 44.36
N VAL A 298 16.39 25.96 43.83
CA VAL A 298 17.80 25.71 43.50
C VAL A 298 18.68 26.78 44.13
N ASP A 299 19.70 26.34 44.87
CA ASP A 299 20.72 27.24 45.43
C ASP A 299 21.59 27.82 44.29
N LEU A 300 21.87 29.12 44.38
CA LEU A 300 22.83 29.79 43.49
C LEU A 300 24.24 29.28 43.79
N GLN A 301 24.91 28.80 42.73
CA GLN A 301 26.33 28.51 42.74
C GLN A 301 27.01 29.50 41.81
N ASP A 302 27.87 30.36 42.38
CA ASP A 302 28.57 31.41 41.64
C ASP A 302 27.65 32.37 40.84
N GLY A 303 26.43 32.61 41.33
CA GLY A 303 25.43 33.45 40.68
C GLY A 303 24.60 32.72 39.61
N VAL A 304 24.72 31.39 39.50
CA VAL A 304 23.94 30.58 38.54
C VAL A 304 23.11 29.53 39.27
N ALA A 305 21.85 29.39 38.88
CA ALA A 305 20.97 28.29 39.27
C ALA A 305 20.53 27.54 38.01
N THR A 306 20.61 26.20 38.01
CA THR A 306 20.21 25.37 36.87
C THR A 306 19.26 24.27 37.32
N TYR A 307 18.14 24.13 36.63
CA TYR A 307 17.11 23.12 36.90
C TYR A 307 16.73 22.39 35.62
N SER A 308 16.94 21.07 35.57
CA SER A 308 16.52 20.23 34.45
C SER A 308 15.35 19.34 34.86
N THR A 309 14.28 19.33 34.07
CA THR A 309 13.08 18.53 34.34
C THR A 309 12.35 18.16 33.04
N THR A 310 11.42 17.21 33.12
CA THR A 310 10.47 16.91 32.05
C THR A 310 9.12 17.52 32.39
N LEU A 311 8.48 18.18 31.42
CA LEU A 311 7.15 18.77 31.59
C LEU A 311 6.09 17.95 30.85
N GLY A 312 4.82 18.12 31.26
CA GLY A 312 3.67 17.52 30.61
C GLY A 312 3.41 18.14 29.22
N LEU A 313 2.43 17.65 28.48
CA LEU A 313 2.07 18.25 27.20
C LEU A 313 1.37 19.58 27.37
N GLY A 314 1.62 20.50 26.44
CA GLY A 314 0.97 21.80 26.38
C GLY A 314 1.94 22.94 26.63
N THR A 315 1.37 24.10 26.94
CA THR A 315 2.13 25.33 27.15
C THR A 315 2.30 25.57 28.65
N HIS A 316 3.55 25.74 29.06
CA HIS A 316 3.98 25.96 30.44
C HIS A 316 4.51 27.39 30.58
N SER A 317 4.18 28.06 31.69
CA SER A 317 4.55 29.46 31.92
C SER A 317 5.51 29.51 33.11
N ILE A 318 6.80 29.49 32.82
CA ILE A 318 7.86 29.31 33.80
C ILE A 318 8.28 30.64 34.40
N LYS A 319 7.96 30.83 35.67
CA LYS A 319 8.27 32.02 36.46
C LYS A 319 9.38 31.70 37.45
N GLU A 320 10.44 32.50 37.44
CA GLU A 320 11.60 32.31 38.32
C GLU A 320 11.68 33.44 39.35
N ILE A 321 11.83 33.08 40.61
CA ILE A 321 11.89 34.02 41.74
C ILE A 321 13.21 33.85 42.47
N TYR A 322 14.05 34.88 42.44
CA TYR A 322 15.20 34.99 43.33
C TYR A 322 14.74 35.49 44.69
N SER A 323 15.07 34.77 45.75
CA SER A 323 14.65 35.06 47.13
C SER A 323 15.30 36.32 47.74
N GLY A 324 16.36 36.84 47.12
CA GLY A 324 17.18 37.91 47.71
C GLY A 324 18.19 37.36 48.72
N ASP A 325 19.07 38.25 49.17
CA ASP A 325 19.99 38.02 50.29
C ASP A 325 20.19 39.32 51.11
N ASN A 326 21.21 39.36 51.96
CA ASN A 326 21.49 40.53 52.81
C ASN A 326 21.86 41.80 52.01
N ASN A 327 22.31 41.64 50.76
CA ASN A 327 22.82 42.69 49.90
C ASN A 327 21.88 43.00 48.73
N PHE A 328 21.12 42.00 48.25
CA PHE A 328 20.25 42.11 47.07
C PHE A 328 18.78 41.80 47.40
N ALA A 329 17.87 42.60 46.86
CA ALA A 329 16.43 42.36 47.00
C ALA A 329 15.98 41.10 46.25
N SER A 330 14.85 40.54 46.67
CA SER A 330 14.14 39.54 45.86
C SER A 330 13.71 40.13 44.52
N VAL A 331 13.86 39.35 43.45
CA VAL A 331 13.43 39.73 42.10
C VAL A 331 12.69 38.56 41.49
N THR A 332 11.62 38.87 40.76
CA THR A 332 10.83 37.92 39.97
C THR A 332 11.01 38.26 38.51
N THR A 333 11.18 37.24 37.67
CA THR A 333 11.25 37.37 36.21
C THR A 333 9.85 37.46 35.60
N ASP A 334 9.77 38.04 34.40
CA ASP A 334 8.62 37.77 33.54
C ASP A 334 8.64 36.28 33.12
N PRO A 335 7.48 35.60 33.04
CA PRO A 335 7.47 34.18 32.74
C PRO A 335 8.01 33.85 31.33
N ILE A 336 8.85 32.82 31.24
CA ILE A 336 9.21 32.19 29.95
C ILE A 336 8.10 31.20 29.58
N VAL A 337 7.59 31.29 28.36
CA VAL A 337 6.64 30.31 27.83
C VAL A 337 7.39 29.15 27.19
N GLU A 338 7.25 27.95 27.74
CA GLU A 338 7.76 26.71 27.16
C GLU A 338 6.63 25.87 26.56
N THR A 339 6.80 25.37 25.34
CA THR A 339 5.77 24.54 24.69
C THR A 339 6.27 23.11 24.50
N ILE A 340 5.53 22.17 25.08
CA ILE A 340 5.79 20.74 24.96
C ILE A 340 4.83 20.13 23.94
N ASN A 341 5.39 19.72 22.80
CA ASN A 341 4.67 19.10 21.70
C ASN A 341 4.62 17.57 21.82
N LYS A 342 3.68 16.94 21.11
CA LYS A 342 3.71 15.49 20.89
C LYS A 342 4.95 15.10 20.09
N ASP A 343 5.51 13.94 20.41
CA ASP A 343 6.61 13.36 19.65
C ASP A 343 6.13 12.81 18.30
N SER A 344 7.05 12.69 17.34
CA SER A 344 6.75 12.10 16.04
C SER A 344 6.81 10.58 16.13
N ALA A 345 5.75 9.89 15.69
CA ALA A 345 5.77 8.44 15.57
C ALA A 345 6.34 8.02 14.21
N LYS A 346 7.15 6.95 14.21
CA LYS A 346 7.64 6.27 13.02
C LYS A 346 7.00 4.89 12.93
N ILE A 347 6.41 4.59 11.77
CA ILE A 347 5.88 3.26 11.44
C ILE A 347 6.90 2.47 10.61
N THR A 348 7.02 1.19 10.92
CA THR A 348 7.67 0.19 10.06
C THR A 348 6.86 -1.11 10.10
N THR A 349 6.51 -1.65 8.93
CA THR A 349 5.74 -2.89 8.83
C THR A 349 6.51 -3.98 8.11
N THR A 350 6.31 -5.22 8.53
CA THR A 350 6.77 -6.42 7.82
C THR A 350 5.60 -7.36 7.61
N ALA A 351 5.55 -8.02 6.45
CA ALA A 351 4.66 -9.15 6.20
C ALA A 351 5.43 -10.45 6.44
N LEU A 352 4.92 -11.28 7.34
CA LEU A 352 5.45 -12.61 7.60
C LEU A 352 4.47 -13.67 7.05
N PRO A 353 4.97 -14.74 6.40
CA PRO A 353 4.11 -15.84 6.00
C PRO A 353 3.49 -16.49 7.22
N ASP A 354 2.21 -16.83 7.16
CA ASP A 354 1.58 -17.63 8.19
C ASP A 354 1.84 -19.12 7.95
N THR A 355 2.63 -19.73 8.84
CA THR A 355 2.98 -21.16 8.76
C THR A 355 1.78 -22.09 9.01
N SER A 356 0.67 -21.58 9.58
CA SER A 356 -0.56 -22.33 9.83
C SER A 356 -1.54 -22.30 8.64
N ASN A 357 -1.43 -21.32 7.76
CA ASN A 357 -2.26 -21.22 6.56
C ASN A 357 -1.53 -20.39 5.48
N PRO A 358 -1.13 -20.99 4.35
CA PRO A 358 -0.32 -20.33 3.32
C PRO A 358 -1.05 -19.20 2.57
N THR A 359 -2.37 -19.07 2.73
CA THR A 359 -3.16 -17.95 2.18
C THR A 359 -3.28 -16.75 3.12
N SER A 360 -2.78 -16.86 4.35
CA SER A 360 -2.69 -15.75 5.30
C SER A 360 -1.28 -15.20 5.42
N ILE A 361 -1.21 -13.90 5.68
CA ILE A 361 0.00 -13.23 6.17
C ILE A 361 -0.26 -12.63 7.53
N ILE A 362 0.81 -12.47 8.29
CA ILE A 362 0.81 -11.72 9.54
C ILE A 362 1.52 -10.40 9.27
N LEU A 363 0.76 -9.31 9.33
CA LEU A 363 1.29 -7.96 9.31
C LEU A 363 1.77 -7.60 10.71
N LYS A 364 3.08 -7.42 10.85
CA LYS A 364 3.70 -6.97 12.09
C LYS A 364 4.17 -5.53 11.90
N THR A 365 3.44 -4.60 12.50
CA THR A 365 3.75 -3.16 12.47
C THR A 365 4.40 -2.76 13.78
N THR A 366 5.54 -2.11 13.71
CA THR A 366 6.17 -1.44 14.85
C THR A 366 5.97 0.05 14.71
N VAL A 367 5.46 0.67 15.78
CA VAL A 367 5.33 2.12 15.94
C VAL A 367 6.32 2.53 17.03
N ALA A 368 7.26 3.41 16.69
CA ALA A 368 8.30 3.85 17.61
C ALA A 368 8.42 5.38 17.62
N GLY A 369 8.71 5.92 18.80
CA GLY A 369 9.07 7.33 19.01
C GLY A 369 10.58 7.57 18.98
N ASN A 370 10.99 8.76 19.42
CA ASN A 370 12.39 9.06 19.68
C ASN A 370 12.92 8.30 20.91
N ALA A 371 14.23 8.05 20.96
CA ALA A 371 14.86 7.35 22.06
C ALA A 371 14.63 8.06 23.42
N GLY A 372 14.24 7.30 24.44
CA GLY A 372 13.96 7.82 25.78
C GLY A 372 12.49 8.18 26.04
N VAL A 373 11.64 8.18 25.02
CA VAL A 373 10.18 8.31 25.18
C VAL A 373 9.54 6.93 25.34
N ALA A 374 8.49 6.81 26.15
CA ALA A 374 7.74 5.57 26.31
C ALA A 374 7.18 5.07 24.96
N ASN A 375 6.98 3.75 24.82
CA ASN A 375 6.46 3.16 23.59
C ASN A 375 5.06 3.70 23.26
N PRO A 376 4.75 4.00 21.97
CA PRO A 376 3.43 4.38 21.52
C PRO A 376 2.35 3.35 21.90
N THR A 377 1.19 3.84 22.27
CA THR A 377 0.00 3.05 22.64
C THR A 377 -1.14 3.29 21.65
N GLY A 378 -2.19 2.47 21.70
CA GLY A 378 -3.38 2.63 20.85
C GLY A 378 -3.49 1.56 19.78
N VAL A 379 -4.03 1.92 18.62
CA VAL A 379 -4.38 0.98 17.55
C VAL A 379 -3.73 1.36 16.22
N VAL A 380 -3.38 0.34 15.43
CA VAL A 380 -2.99 0.50 14.02
C VAL A 380 -4.12 -0.07 13.16
N SER A 381 -4.61 0.75 12.23
CA SER A 381 -5.62 0.38 11.24
C SER A 381 -4.93 0.06 9.91
N PHE A 382 -5.35 -1.03 9.27
CA PHE A 382 -4.76 -1.53 8.02
C PHE A 382 -5.76 -1.40 6.87
N PHE A 383 -5.30 -0.91 5.73
CA PHE A 383 -6.14 -0.65 4.55
C PHE A 383 -5.50 -1.17 3.26
N GLU A 384 -6.33 -1.53 2.30
CA GLU A 384 -5.95 -1.70 0.89
C GLU A 384 -6.80 -0.74 0.06
N GLY A 385 -6.18 0.33 -0.45
CA GLY A 385 -6.92 1.50 -0.93
C GLY A 385 -7.83 2.05 0.17
N ASP A 386 -9.13 2.19 -0.11
CA ASP A 386 -10.12 2.66 0.86
C ASP A 386 -10.72 1.53 1.72
N LYS A 387 -10.41 0.27 1.44
CA LYS A 387 -10.98 -0.88 2.14
C LYS A 387 -10.20 -1.15 3.42
N LYS A 388 -10.85 -1.00 4.57
CA LYS A 388 -10.30 -1.44 5.86
C LYS A 388 -10.17 -2.97 5.91
N LEU A 389 -8.95 -3.46 6.09
CA LEU A 389 -8.62 -4.88 6.24
C LEU A 389 -8.78 -5.34 7.70
N GLY A 390 -8.46 -4.47 8.66
CA GLY A 390 -8.59 -4.75 10.08
C GLY A 390 -7.84 -3.76 10.97
N GLU A 391 -7.82 -4.04 12.27
CA GLU A 391 -7.13 -3.25 13.29
C GLU A 391 -6.42 -4.17 14.28
N ALA A 392 -5.30 -3.71 14.82
CA ALA A 392 -4.62 -4.38 15.91
C ALA A 392 -4.13 -3.37 16.96
N ASN A 393 -4.27 -3.74 18.23
CA ASN A 393 -3.75 -2.95 19.34
C ASN A 393 -2.23 -3.04 19.38
N LEU A 394 -1.58 -1.93 19.75
CA LEU A 394 -0.16 -1.91 20.07
C LEU A 394 0.08 -2.59 21.41
N ASP A 395 0.93 -3.60 21.41
CA ASP A 395 1.53 -4.19 22.60
C ASP A 395 3.03 -3.90 22.56
N GLN A 396 3.53 -3.11 23.53
CA GLN A 396 4.91 -2.63 23.57
C GLN A 396 5.39 -1.99 22.24
N GLY A 397 4.52 -1.18 21.61
CA GLY A 397 4.81 -0.52 20.34
C GLY A 397 4.67 -1.42 19.10
N VAL A 398 4.14 -2.65 19.23
CA VAL A 398 3.97 -3.59 18.12
C VAL A 398 2.51 -4.01 17.97
N ALA A 399 1.96 -3.84 16.76
CA ALA A 399 0.65 -4.33 16.38
C ALA A 399 0.80 -5.51 15.42
N SER A 400 0.04 -6.59 15.65
CA SER A 400 0.06 -7.78 14.79
C SER A 400 -1.34 -8.11 14.30
N LEU A 401 -1.53 -8.14 12.98
CA LEU A 401 -2.81 -8.49 12.34
C LEU A 401 -2.61 -9.65 11.36
N LYS A 402 -3.34 -10.74 11.58
CA LYS A 402 -3.43 -11.85 10.62
C LYS A 402 -4.56 -11.56 9.63
N ILE A 403 -4.24 -11.54 8.33
CA ILE A 403 -5.22 -11.33 7.25
C ILE A 403 -5.07 -12.38 6.15
N ASN A 404 -6.18 -12.71 5.51
CA ASN A 404 -6.19 -13.47 4.27
C ASN A 404 -6.28 -12.48 3.11
N LEU A 405 -5.34 -12.56 2.18
CA LEU A 405 -5.35 -11.79 0.94
C LEU A 405 -5.38 -12.78 -0.22
N THR A 406 -6.03 -12.39 -1.32
CA THR A 406 -5.95 -13.16 -2.57
C THR A 406 -4.52 -13.15 -3.08
N PRO A 407 -4.07 -14.16 -3.84
CA PRO A 407 -2.83 -14.05 -4.59
C PRO A 407 -2.77 -12.81 -5.49
N GLY A 408 -1.62 -12.15 -5.51
CA GLY A 408 -1.43 -10.89 -6.22
C GLY A 408 -0.48 -9.94 -5.50
N LYS A 409 -0.34 -8.74 -6.06
CA LYS A 409 0.36 -7.62 -5.42
C LYS A 409 -0.64 -6.80 -4.64
N HIS A 410 -0.29 -6.46 -3.41
CA HIS A 410 -1.11 -5.70 -2.48
C HIS A 410 -0.28 -4.53 -1.93
N THR A 411 -0.83 -3.33 -1.99
CA THR A 411 -0.25 -2.17 -1.31
C THR A 411 -1.09 -1.90 -0.07
N ILE A 412 -0.52 -2.19 1.08
CA ILE A 412 -1.18 -2.08 2.37
C ILE A 412 -0.78 -0.75 2.98
N THR A 413 -1.75 0.06 3.38
CA THR A 413 -1.53 1.31 4.11
C THR A 413 -1.83 1.08 5.58
N GLU A 414 -0.89 1.44 6.45
CA GLU A 414 -1.07 1.38 7.89
C GLU A 414 -1.24 2.78 8.45
N VAL A 415 -2.24 2.96 9.30
CA VAL A 415 -2.54 4.25 9.92
C VAL A 415 -2.55 4.07 11.43
N TYR A 416 -1.59 4.71 12.08
CA TYR A 416 -1.60 4.91 13.52
C TYR A 416 -2.22 6.28 13.80
N ALA A 417 -3.36 6.30 14.49
CA ALA A 417 -4.11 7.53 14.77
C ALA A 417 -3.34 8.55 15.65
N GLY A 418 -2.28 8.11 16.32
CA GLY A 418 -1.64 8.85 17.40
C GLY A 418 -2.19 8.43 18.76
N ASP A 419 -1.55 8.90 19.83
CA ASP A 419 -2.05 8.80 21.19
C ASP A 419 -1.86 10.13 21.92
N ASN A 420 -1.88 10.12 23.26
CA ASN A 420 -1.66 11.33 24.03
C ASN A 420 -0.26 11.90 23.79
N SER A 421 0.77 11.07 23.60
CA SER A 421 2.18 11.47 23.50
C SER A 421 2.68 11.58 22.06
N PHE A 422 2.04 10.90 21.11
CA PHE A 422 2.52 10.77 19.73
C PHE A 422 1.52 11.30 18.71
N ASN A 423 2.06 11.93 17.66
CA ASN A 423 1.29 12.32 16.48
C ASN A 423 0.88 11.10 15.64
N THR A 424 -0.11 11.31 14.78
CA THR A 424 -0.53 10.33 13.77
C THR A 424 0.65 9.96 12.86
N ALA A 425 0.77 8.69 12.50
CA ALA A 425 1.79 8.21 11.58
C ALA A 425 1.17 7.25 10.56
N ASN A 426 1.70 7.26 9.34
CA ASN A 426 1.24 6.41 8.25
C ASN A 426 2.42 5.62 7.69
N GLY A 427 2.16 4.39 7.26
CA GLY A 427 3.09 3.55 6.52
C GLY A 427 2.46 3.00 5.26
N THR A 428 3.32 2.47 4.40
CA THR A 428 2.89 1.65 3.27
C THR A 428 3.80 0.44 3.15
N LEU A 429 3.21 -0.74 2.96
CA LEU A 429 3.90 -1.99 2.67
C LEU A 429 3.37 -2.60 1.38
N ASP A 430 4.26 -2.80 0.42
CA ASP A 430 3.98 -3.64 -0.74
C ASP A 430 4.23 -5.11 -0.38
N ALA A 431 3.16 -5.90 -0.38
CA ALA A 431 3.18 -7.34 -0.16
C ALA A 431 2.82 -8.07 -1.47
N THR A 432 3.49 -9.20 -1.73
CA THR A 432 3.12 -10.10 -2.83
C THR A 432 2.70 -11.44 -2.24
N ILE A 433 1.46 -11.84 -2.51
CA ILE A 433 0.92 -13.15 -2.14
C ILE A 433 1.01 -14.05 -3.36
N ASN A 434 1.74 -15.16 -3.23
CA ASN A 434 1.88 -16.12 -4.32
C ASN A 434 0.65 -17.04 -4.35
N ALA A 435 0.20 -17.39 -5.56
CA ALA A 435 -0.80 -18.43 -5.73
C ALA A 435 -0.22 -19.79 -5.34
N ASN A 436 -1.07 -20.68 -4.82
CA ASN A 436 -0.68 -21.99 -4.35
C ASN A 436 -0.44 -22.94 -5.53
N ASN A 437 0.39 -23.96 -5.31
CA ASN A 437 0.49 -25.10 -6.22
C ASN A 437 -0.74 -26.00 -6.06
N ALA A 438 -1.34 -26.40 -7.18
CA ALA A 438 -2.28 -27.51 -7.24
C ALA A 438 -1.55 -28.80 -7.67
N ALA A 439 -2.19 -29.94 -7.44
CA ALA A 439 -1.84 -31.20 -8.09
C ALA A 439 -3.00 -31.60 -9.00
N ILE A 440 -2.70 -32.15 -10.17
CA ILE A 440 -3.70 -32.67 -11.10
C ILE A 440 -3.37 -34.12 -11.46
N THR A 441 -4.37 -34.99 -11.35
CA THR A 441 -4.31 -36.36 -11.84
C THR A 441 -5.38 -36.56 -12.91
N THR A 442 -5.09 -37.35 -13.94
CA THR A 442 -6.03 -37.66 -15.02
C THR A 442 -6.06 -39.14 -15.28
N THR A 443 -7.26 -39.72 -15.31
CA THR A 443 -7.51 -41.14 -15.55
C THR A 443 -8.50 -41.31 -16.69
N SER A 444 -8.49 -42.48 -17.31
CA SER A 444 -9.48 -42.91 -18.31
C SER A 444 -10.28 -44.10 -17.78
N SER A 445 -11.50 -44.27 -18.29
CA SER A 445 -12.38 -45.40 -17.94
C SER A 445 -11.87 -46.76 -18.46
N ALA A 446 -10.93 -46.75 -19.41
CA ALA A 446 -10.23 -47.90 -19.95
C ALA A 446 -8.87 -47.42 -20.48
N ALA A 447 -7.81 -48.23 -20.42
CA ALA A 447 -6.50 -47.87 -21.01
C ALA A 447 -6.39 -48.23 -22.50
N THR A 448 -7.28 -49.11 -22.95
CA THR A 448 -7.41 -49.54 -24.34
C THR A 448 -8.89 -49.64 -24.68
N SER A 449 -9.27 -49.14 -25.84
CA SER A 449 -10.65 -49.11 -26.31
C SER A 449 -10.72 -49.35 -27.81
N THR A 450 -11.93 -49.50 -28.35
CA THR A 450 -12.15 -49.67 -29.80
C THR A 450 -12.77 -48.41 -30.39
N TYR A 451 -12.53 -48.15 -31.69
CA TYR A 451 -13.12 -47.00 -32.37
C TYR A 451 -14.65 -46.95 -32.21
N GLY A 452 -15.17 -45.78 -31.84
CA GLY A 452 -16.60 -45.57 -31.56
C GLY A 452 -17.05 -45.96 -30.15
N GLN A 453 -16.18 -46.50 -29.30
CA GLN A 453 -16.48 -46.76 -27.88
C GLN A 453 -16.43 -45.46 -27.07
N ASN A 454 -17.39 -45.25 -26.17
CA ASN A 454 -17.35 -44.14 -25.22
C ASN A 454 -16.22 -44.34 -24.20
N ILE A 455 -15.33 -43.37 -24.09
CA ILE A 455 -14.27 -43.29 -23.09
C ILE A 455 -14.52 -42.05 -22.25
N THR A 456 -14.47 -42.21 -20.93
CA THR A 456 -14.58 -41.08 -19.99
C THR A 456 -13.22 -40.79 -19.38
N PHE A 457 -12.76 -39.57 -19.57
CA PHE A 457 -11.59 -39.02 -18.90
C PHE A 457 -12.05 -38.24 -17.67
N ILE A 458 -11.36 -38.47 -16.55
CA ILE A 458 -11.63 -37.80 -15.29
C ILE A 458 -10.34 -37.14 -14.85
N SER A 459 -10.40 -35.82 -14.66
CA SER A 459 -9.30 -35.06 -14.08
C SER A 459 -9.69 -34.57 -12.69
N THR A 460 -8.86 -34.89 -11.71
CA THR A 460 -9.03 -34.43 -10.33
C THR A 460 -7.93 -33.43 -10.01
N VAL A 461 -8.31 -32.23 -9.59
CA VAL A 461 -7.42 -31.15 -9.18
C VAL A 461 -7.55 -30.97 -7.68
N THR A 462 -6.47 -31.17 -6.95
CA THR A 462 -6.43 -31.03 -5.49
C THR A 462 -5.45 -29.94 -5.08
N PRO A 463 -5.63 -29.32 -3.90
CA PRO A 463 -4.59 -28.47 -3.33
C PRO A 463 -3.28 -29.27 -3.16
N GLY A 464 -2.13 -28.64 -3.38
CA GLY A 464 -0.82 -29.26 -3.15
C GLY A 464 -0.49 -29.46 -1.67
N THR A 465 -1.20 -28.77 -0.77
CA THR A 465 -1.03 -28.84 0.69
C THR A 465 -2.38 -29.00 1.38
N THR A 466 -2.41 -29.74 2.49
CA THR A 466 -3.64 -29.98 3.27
C THR A 466 -4.14 -28.71 3.95
N GLY A 467 -5.46 -28.58 4.11
CA GLY A 467 -6.10 -27.45 4.82
C GLY A 467 -6.45 -26.23 3.97
N ILE A 468 -6.18 -26.25 2.65
CA ILE A 468 -6.63 -25.22 1.70
C ILE A 468 -7.94 -25.66 1.03
N SER A 469 -8.80 -24.70 0.70
CA SER A 469 -10.01 -24.94 -0.10
C SER A 469 -9.72 -25.64 -1.43
N THR A 470 -10.64 -26.49 -1.87
CA THR A 470 -10.59 -27.20 -3.16
C THR A 470 -10.44 -26.21 -4.33
N PRO A 471 -9.58 -26.50 -5.34
CA PRO A 471 -9.44 -25.67 -6.54
C PRO A 471 -10.74 -25.55 -7.33
N THR A 472 -10.97 -24.39 -7.92
CA THR A 472 -12.16 -24.05 -8.71
C THR A 472 -11.78 -23.71 -10.15
N GLY A 473 -12.75 -23.53 -11.05
CA GLY A 473 -12.47 -23.14 -12.42
C GLY A 473 -12.51 -24.30 -13.40
N LYS A 474 -11.65 -24.31 -14.41
CA LYS A 474 -11.79 -25.17 -15.60
C LYS A 474 -10.56 -26.02 -15.90
N VAL A 475 -10.81 -27.18 -16.49
CA VAL A 475 -9.83 -28.14 -17.00
C VAL A 475 -10.05 -28.35 -18.49
N ASN A 476 -9.01 -28.14 -19.29
CA ASN A 476 -9.00 -28.39 -20.71
C ASN A 476 -8.39 -29.78 -20.99
N PHE A 477 -9.14 -30.64 -21.68
CA PHE A 477 -8.68 -31.96 -22.12
C PHE A 477 -8.15 -31.87 -23.54
N PHE A 478 -6.93 -32.35 -23.76
CA PHE A 478 -6.26 -32.34 -25.05
C PHE A 478 -5.85 -33.74 -25.47
N ASP A 479 -5.72 -33.91 -26.79
CA ASP A 479 -5.03 -35.02 -27.42
C ASP A 479 -3.84 -34.48 -28.23
N GLY A 480 -2.64 -34.74 -27.73
CA GLY A 480 -1.47 -33.96 -28.14
C GLY A 480 -1.71 -32.48 -27.84
N ASP A 481 -1.79 -31.65 -28.87
CA ASP A 481 -2.10 -30.22 -28.76
C ASP A 481 -3.53 -29.85 -29.21
N THR A 482 -4.31 -30.82 -29.65
CA THR A 482 -5.70 -30.60 -30.08
C THR A 482 -6.62 -30.58 -28.86
N LEU A 483 -7.34 -29.48 -28.63
CA LEU A 483 -8.35 -29.39 -27.58
C LEU A 483 -9.53 -30.31 -27.92
N LEU A 484 -9.85 -31.24 -27.03
CA LEU A 484 -11.00 -32.13 -27.14
C LEU A 484 -12.24 -31.53 -26.47
N SER A 485 -12.07 -30.97 -25.26
CA SER A 485 -13.15 -30.41 -24.46
C SER A 485 -12.64 -29.53 -23.32
N GLU A 486 -13.51 -28.67 -22.81
CA GLU A 486 -13.32 -27.90 -21.57
C GLU A 486 -14.36 -28.39 -20.55
N GLY A 487 -13.91 -28.77 -19.35
CA GLY A 487 -14.75 -29.19 -18.23
C GLY A 487 -14.63 -28.23 -17.05
N THR A 488 -15.72 -27.96 -16.36
CA THR A 488 -15.70 -27.18 -15.10
C THR A 488 -15.46 -28.14 -13.92
N LEU A 489 -14.64 -27.72 -12.96
CA LEU A 489 -14.45 -28.46 -11.71
C LEU A 489 -15.72 -28.42 -10.86
N ASP A 490 -16.15 -29.59 -10.38
CA ASP A 490 -17.21 -29.69 -9.39
C ASP A 490 -16.73 -29.30 -7.97
N ALA A 491 -17.61 -29.40 -6.97
CA ALA A 491 -17.29 -29.07 -5.58
C ALA A 491 -16.17 -29.96 -4.95
N LYS A 492 -15.80 -31.07 -5.61
CA LYS A 492 -14.72 -31.97 -5.21
C LYS A 492 -13.45 -31.76 -6.03
N GLY A 493 -13.42 -30.76 -6.91
CA GLY A 493 -12.27 -30.50 -7.77
C GLY A 493 -12.15 -31.51 -8.92
N VAL A 494 -13.27 -32.04 -9.40
CA VAL A 494 -13.28 -33.03 -10.49
C VAL A 494 -13.93 -32.45 -11.75
N ALA A 495 -13.27 -32.62 -12.89
CA ALA A 495 -13.85 -32.43 -14.23
C ALA A 495 -13.89 -33.77 -14.96
N SER A 496 -14.96 -34.01 -15.73
CA SER A 496 -15.10 -35.22 -16.54
C SER A 496 -15.45 -34.88 -17.99
N PHE A 497 -14.97 -35.71 -18.91
CA PHE A 497 -15.20 -35.58 -20.33
C PHE A 497 -15.37 -36.96 -20.97
N THR A 498 -16.49 -37.20 -21.65
CA THR A 498 -16.75 -38.45 -22.36
C THR A 498 -16.76 -38.23 -23.87
N THR A 499 -16.05 -39.08 -24.62
CA THR A 499 -16.01 -39.05 -26.09
C THR A 499 -15.91 -40.44 -26.70
N ASN A 500 -16.45 -40.61 -27.90
CA ASN A 500 -16.25 -41.78 -28.76
C ASN A 500 -15.61 -41.43 -30.11
N LYS A 501 -15.11 -40.20 -30.26
CA LYS A 501 -14.63 -39.65 -31.53
C LYS A 501 -13.11 -39.71 -31.69
N LEU A 502 -12.41 -40.39 -30.78
CA LEU A 502 -10.97 -40.56 -30.90
C LEU A 502 -10.66 -41.50 -32.07
N SER A 503 -9.76 -41.08 -32.96
CA SER A 503 -9.28 -41.91 -34.06
C SER A 503 -8.39 -43.05 -33.53
N THR A 504 -8.22 -44.09 -34.34
CA THR A 504 -7.36 -45.23 -33.98
C THR A 504 -5.89 -44.85 -33.76
N GLY A 505 -5.17 -45.71 -33.05
CA GLY A 505 -3.77 -45.54 -32.67
C GLY A 505 -3.58 -45.07 -31.23
N LYS A 506 -2.33 -44.77 -30.87
CA LYS A 506 -1.95 -44.27 -29.55
C LYS A 506 -2.25 -42.78 -29.45
N ARG A 507 -3.12 -42.40 -28.51
CA ARG A 507 -3.55 -41.03 -28.22
C ARG A 507 -2.89 -40.55 -26.95
N ASN A 508 -2.48 -39.29 -26.93
CA ASN A 508 -1.76 -38.71 -25.80
C ASN A 508 -2.66 -37.70 -25.10
N ILE A 509 -3.39 -38.17 -24.11
CA ILE A 509 -4.40 -37.38 -23.42
C ILE A 509 -3.75 -36.62 -22.27
N LYS A 510 -3.81 -35.28 -22.31
CA LYS A 510 -3.37 -34.43 -21.20
C LYS A 510 -4.51 -33.52 -20.77
N ALA A 511 -4.56 -33.23 -19.47
CA ALA A 511 -5.48 -32.26 -18.92
C ALA A 511 -4.71 -31.04 -18.42
N VAL A 512 -5.20 -29.85 -18.71
CA VAL A 512 -4.60 -28.59 -18.27
C VAL A 512 -5.62 -27.88 -17.40
N TYR A 513 -5.35 -27.81 -16.10
CA TYR A 513 -6.07 -26.91 -15.22
C TYR A 513 -5.59 -25.49 -15.45
N ALA A 514 -6.50 -24.59 -15.82
CA ALA A 514 -6.15 -23.21 -16.18
C ALA A 514 -5.61 -22.39 -15.00
N GLY A 515 -5.82 -22.86 -13.76
CA GLY A 515 -5.62 -22.06 -12.55
C GLY A 515 -6.92 -21.35 -12.14
N ASP A 516 -6.91 -20.78 -10.95
CA ASP A 516 -7.92 -19.84 -10.47
C ASP A 516 -7.25 -18.72 -9.66
N ASN A 517 -8.04 -17.91 -8.95
CA ASN A 517 -7.50 -16.82 -8.14
C ASN A 517 -6.53 -17.31 -7.05
N ASN A 518 -6.63 -18.58 -6.62
CA ASN A 518 -5.87 -19.16 -5.52
C ASN A 518 -4.79 -20.15 -5.94
N PHE A 519 -4.88 -20.70 -7.17
CA PHE A 519 -4.02 -21.77 -7.66
C PHE A 519 -3.44 -21.48 -9.05
N LEU A 520 -2.17 -21.84 -9.23
CA LEU A 520 -1.48 -21.73 -10.52
C LEU A 520 -2.01 -22.76 -11.54
N THR A 521 -1.83 -22.43 -12.82
CA THR A 521 -2.04 -23.37 -13.94
C THR A 521 -1.16 -24.61 -13.76
N ILE A 522 -1.71 -25.80 -14.01
CA ILE A 522 -0.95 -27.04 -14.01
C ILE A 522 -1.42 -28.00 -15.09
N THR A 523 -0.46 -28.71 -15.70
CA THR A 523 -0.71 -29.73 -16.72
C THR A 523 -0.49 -31.11 -16.11
N SER A 524 -1.42 -32.04 -16.36
CA SER A 524 -1.28 -33.43 -15.96
C SER A 524 -0.13 -34.09 -16.71
N THR A 525 0.41 -35.16 -16.12
CA THR A 525 1.21 -36.11 -16.89
C THR A 525 0.38 -36.66 -18.05
N PRO A 526 0.92 -36.70 -19.28
CA PRO A 526 0.40 -37.46 -20.42
C PRO A 526 -0.15 -38.86 -20.07
N LEU A 527 -1.44 -39.09 -20.33
CA LEU A 527 -2.08 -40.40 -20.29
C LEU A 527 -2.12 -41.00 -21.70
N ASN A 528 -1.52 -42.17 -21.89
CA ASN A 528 -1.55 -42.85 -23.17
C ASN A 528 -2.79 -43.75 -23.27
N GLU A 529 -3.67 -43.44 -24.22
CA GLU A 529 -4.87 -44.23 -24.53
C GLU A 529 -4.66 -44.92 -25.88
N THR A 530 -4.93 -46.23 -26.00
CA THR A 530 -4.82 -46.92 -27.30
C THR A 530 -6.20 -47.24 -27.87
N ILE A 531 -6.49 -46.68 -29.04
CA ILE A 531 -7.74 -46.91 -29.75
C ILE A 531 -7.51 -47.94 -30.86
N ASN A 532 -8.08 -49.13 -30.70
CA ASN A 532 -7.98 -50.21 -31.68
C ASN A 532 -9.04 -50.05 -32.79
N PRO A 533 -8.69 -50.36 -34.05
CA PRO A 533 -9.68 -50.44 -35.13
C PRO A 533 -10.72 -51.52 -34.86
N ILE A 534 -11.93 -51.29 -35.36
CA ILE A 534 -13.03 -52.25 -35.23
C ILE A 534 -13.06 -53.24 -36.40
N SER A 535 -13.41 -54.50 -36.11
CA SER A 535 -13.55 -55.53 -37.14
C SER A 535 -14.74 -55.27 -38.06
N THR A 536 -14.55 -55.52 -39.36
CA THR A 536 -15.61 -55.48 -40.36
C THR A 536 -15.91 -56.86 -40.92
N VAL A 537 -17.14 -57.02 -41.41
CA VAL A 537 -17.58 -58.19 -42.17
C VAL A 537 -18.06 -57.68 -43.52
N ILE A 538 -17.61 -58.32 -44.60
CA ILE A 538 -18.09 -58.04 -45.95
C ILE A 538 -18.90 -59.24 -46.47
N THR A 539 -20.16 -58.98 -46.79
CA THR A 539 -21.03 -59.93 -47.48
C THR A 539 -21.14 -59.56 -48.95
N ALA A 540 -21.11 -60.58 -49.80
CA ALA A 540 -21.03 -60.44 -51.24
C ALA A 540 -22.21 -61.17 -51.87
N THR A 541 -22.90 -60.54 -52.82
CA THR A 541 -23.99 -61.16 -53.61
C THR A 541 -23.80 -60.92 -55.10
N THR A 542 -24.37 -61.81 -55.92
CA THR A 542 -24.44 -61.70 -57.38
C THR A 542 -25.92 -61.64 -57.80
N SER A 543 -26.25 -60.85 -58.82
CA SER A 543 -27.62 -60.79 -59.37
C SER A 543 -28.03 -62.07 -60.07
N ASN A 544 -27.07 -62.86 -60.56
CA ASN A 544 -27.33 -64.11 -61.25
C ASN A 544 -26.09 -65.01 -61.12
N PRO A 545 -26.12 -66.12 -60.35
CA PRO A 545 -24.97 -67.01 -60.16
C PRO A 545 -24.62 -67.85 -61.41
N THR A 546 -25.51 -67.88 -62.41
CA THR A 546 -25.26 -68.50 -63.72
C THR A 546 -25.57 -67.50 -64.84
N ALA A 547 -24.61 -66.66 -65.20
CA ALA A 547 -24.76 -65.67 -66.25
C ALA A 547 -24.50 -66.21 -67.67
N ILE A 548 -25.04 -65.52 -68.69
CA ILE A 548 -24.73 -65.77 -70.10
C ILE A 548 -23.63 -64.81 -70.53
N ALA A 549 -22.63 -65.30 -71.28
CA ALA A 549 -21.53 -64.49 -71.78
C ALA A 549 -22.01 -63.20 -72.49
N GLY A 550 -21.39 -62.06 -72.17
CA GLY A 550 -21.75 -60.74 -72.72
C GLY A 550 -22.94 -60.05 -72.02
N ARG A 551 -23.54 -60.67 -71.00
CA ARG A 551 -24.52 -60.01 -70.13
C ARG A 551 -23.84 -59.43 -68.90
N ASN A 552 -24.39 -58.31 -68.45
CA ASN A 552 -23.96 -57.62 -67.25
C ASN A 552 -24.32 -58.42 -65.98
N ILE A 553 -23.32 -58.70 -65.14
CA ILE A 553 -23.48 -59.30 -63.82
C ILE A 553 -23.28 -58.19 -62.78
N LEU A 554 -24.28 -58.00 -61.92
CA LEU A 554 -24.20 -57.06 -60.81
C LEU A 554 -23.71 -57.78 -59.56
N PHE A 555 -22.51 -57.44 -59.10
CA PHE A 555 -22.02 -57.83 -57.78
C PHE A 555 -22.28 -56.72 -56.77
N THR A 556 -22.84 -57.07 -55.63
CA THR A 556 -23.06 -56.13 -54.52
C THR A 556 -22.25 -56.57 -53.31
N SER A 557 -21.50 -55.62 -52.75
CA SER A 557 -20.75 -55.74 -51.52
C SER A 557 -21.48 -54.98 -50.43
N THR A 558 -21.76 -55.62 -49.30
CA THR A 558 -22.22 -54.92 -48.09
C THR A 558 -21.18 -55.11 -47.00
N VAL A 559 -20.59 -54.02 -46.53
CA VAL A 559 -19.60 -54.02 -45.45
C VAL A 559 -20.26 -53.49 -44.19
N THR A 560 -20.29 -54.31 -43.15
CA THR A 560 -20.83 -53.97 -41.84
C THR A 560 -19.74 -54.07 -40.78
N ASN A 561 -19.99 -53.47 -39.62
CA ASN A 561 -19.21 -53.66 -38.41
C ASN A 561 -20.14 -54.02 -37.25
N ASN A 562 -19.57 -54.48 -36.15
CA ASN A 562 -20.32 -54.94 -34.98
C ASN A 562 -20.54 -53.86 -33.91
N SER A 563 -20.31 -52.57 -34.22
CA SER A 563 -20.58 -51.47 -33.30
C SER A 563 -21.78 -50.64 -33.72
N ASN A 564 -22.64 -50.37 -32.74
CA ASN A 564 -23.78 -49.47 -32.89
C ASN A 564 -23.37 -47.98 -32.87
N SER A 565 -22.11 -47.67 -32.59
CA SER A 565 -21.64 -46.30 -32.31
C SER A 565 -20.50 -45.82 -33.23
N ALA A 566 -19.83 -46.73 -33.95
CA ALA A 566 -18.75 -46.41 -34.89
C ALA A 566 -19.24 -45.86 -36.24
N GLY A 567 -20.55 -45.89 -36.50
CA GLY A 567 -21.12 -45.54 -37.80
C GLY A 567 -20.86 -46.62 -38.87
N ASN A 568 -21.19 -46.31 -40.12
CA ASN A 568 -20.93 -47.21 -41.25
C ASN A 568 -19.43 -47.18 -41.62
N PRO A 569 -18.83 -48.33 -42.01
CA PRO A 569 -17.45 -48.36 -42.51
C PRO A 569 -17.25 -47.39 -43.68
N THR A 570 -16.07 -46.78 -43.79
CA THR A 570 -15.71 -45.89 -44.90
C THR A 570 -14.44 -46.39 -45.59
N GLY A 571 -14.43 -46.32 -46.93
CA GLY A 571 -13.31 -46.80 -47.72
C GLY A 571 -13.74 -47.34 -49.07
N THR A 572 -12.99 -48.32 -49.57
CA THR A 572 -13.22 -48.90 -50.90
C THR A 572 -13.36 -50.41 -50.84
N VAL A 573 -14.08 -50.97 -51.80
CA VAL A 573 -14.10 -52.41 -52.05
C VAL A 573 -13.45 -52.68 -53.40
N THR A 574 -12.60 -53.71 -53.47
CA THR A 574 -12.01 -54.19 -54.71
C THR A 574 -12.53 -55.60 -55.01
N LEU A 575 -13.03 -55.80 -56.24
CA LEU A 575 -13.56 -57.06 -56.74
C LEU A 575 -12.46 -57.83 -57.48
N PHE A 576 -12.34 -59.12 -57.22
CA PHE A 576 -11.36 -60.03 -57.84
C PHE A 576 -12.04 -61.29 -58.38
N ASP A 577 -11.52 -61.81 -59.49
CA ASP A 577 -11.71 -63.18 -59.95
C ASP A 577 -10.40 -63.94 -59.78
N GLY A 578 -10.33 -64.82 -58.78
CA GLY A 578 -9.06 -65.37 -58.32
C GLY A 578 -8.11 -64.24 -57.87
N THR A 579 -6.98 -64.07 -58.55
CA THR A 579 -6.01 -62.98 -58.31
C THR A 579 -6.21 -61.77 -59.23
N ASN A 580 -7.09 -61.87 -60.24
CA ASN A 580 -7.29 -60.82 -61.23
C ASN A 580 -8.27 -59.77 -60.70
N LYS A 581 -7.82 -58.52 -60.62
CA LYS A 581 -8.68 -57.39 -60.22
C LYS A 581 -9.66 -57.06 -61.34
N LEU A 582 -10.95 -57.09 -61.02
CA LEU A 582 -12.05 -56.73 -61.94
C LEU A 582 -12.46 -55.26 -61.81
N GLY A 583 -12.32 -54.66 -60.62
CA GLY A 583 -12.67 -53.26 -60.39
C GLY A 583 -12.56 -52.83 -58.93
N THR A 584 -12.64 -51.53 -58.68
CA THR A 584 -12.72 -50.93 -57.34
C THR A 584 -13.91 -49.96 -57.31
N ALA A 585 -14.65 -49.95 -56.20
CA ALA A 585 -15.76 -49.04 -55.98
C ALA A 585 -15.72 -48.48 -54.55
N ASP A 586 -16.10 -47.21 -54.40
CA ASP A 586 -16.23 -46.57 -53.09
C ASP A 586 -17.43 -47.12 -52.33
N LEU A 587 -17.27 -47.26 -51.02
CA LEU A 587 -18.36 -47.64 -50.14
C LEU A 587 -19.30 -46.45 -49.93
N LYS A 588 -20.57 -46.60 -50.28
CA LYS A 588 -21.63 -45.61 -50.03
C LYS A 588 -22.68 -46.22 -49.13
N ASN A 589 -22.81 -45.70 -47.90
CA ASN A 589 -23.72 -46.22 -46.88
C ASN A 589 -23.55 -47.73 -46.61
N GLY A 590 -22.30 -48.20 -46.52
CA GLY A 590 -22.02 -49.62 -46.30
C GLY A 590 -22.04 -50.48 -47.58
N ILE A 591 -22.40 -49.93 -48.74
CA ILE A 591 -22.62 -50.71 -49.97
C ILE A 591 -21.67 -50.27 -51.09
N ALA A 592 -21.11 -51.23 -51.82
CA ALA A 592 -20.43 -51.02 -53.10
C ALA A 592 -21.01 -51.95 -54.17
N THR A 593 -21.13 -51.48 -55.41
CA THR A 593 -21.72 -52.26 -56.51
C THR A 593 -20.82 -52.27 -57.73
N PHE A 594 -20.71 -53.42 -58.40
CA PHE A 594 -19.89 -53.63 -59.58
C PHE A 594 -20.74 -54.21 -60.70
N ASN A 595 -20.67 -53.61 -61.88
CA ASN A 595 -21.40 -54.08 -63.06
C ASN A 595 -20.40 -54.63 -64.08
N ILE A 596 -20.29 -55.95 -64.18
CA ILE A 596 -19.26 -56.64 -64.98
C ILE A 596 -19.90 -57.24 -66.23
N ALA A 597 -19.54 -56.74 -67.42
CA ALA A 597 -20.13 -57.15 -68.70
C ALA A 597 -19.35 -58.27 -69.42
N ASN A 598 -18.06 -58.43 -69.12
CA ASN A 598 -17.11 -59.23 -69.89
C ASN A 598 -16.41 -60.29 -69.05
N LEU A 599 -17.16 -61.00 -68.21
CA LEU A 599 -16.64 -62.19 -67.55
C LEU A 599 -16.61 -63.32 -68.60
N GLY A 600 -15.46 -63.99 -68.76
CA GLY A 600 -15.28 -65.04 -69.77
C GLY A 600 -16.20 -66.25 -69.54
N VAL A 601 -16.35 -67.15 -70.52
CA VAL A 601 -17.11 -68.41 -70.29
C VAL A 601 -16.32 -69.31 -69.34
N GLY A 602 -16.96 -69.82 -68.29
CA GLY A 602 -16.32 -70.69 -67.31
C GLY A 602 -16.81 -70.49 -65.89
N LYS A 603 -16.16 -71.17 -64.95
CA LYS A 603 -16.38 -70.96 -63.51
C LYS A 603 -15.42 -69.89 -63.01
N HIS A 604 -15.95 -68.90 -62.31
CA HIS A 604 -15.23 -67.79 -61.71
C HIS A 604 -15.37 -67.86 -60.20
N ASN A 605 -14.30 -67.45 -59.51
CA ASN A 605 -14.24 -67.48 -58.05
C ASN A 605 -14.09 -66.04 -57.56
N ILE A 606 -15.24 -65.40 -57.35
CA ILE A 606 -15.33 -63.96 -57.13
C ILE A 606 -15.15 -63.64 -55.65
N THR A 607 -14.13 -62.86 -55.32
CA THR A 607 -13.89 -62.37 -53.95
C THR A 607 -13.89 -60.85 -53.93
N GLN A 608 -14.19 -60.28 -52.76
CA GLN A 608 -14.25 -58.84 -52.55
C GLN A 608 -13.42 -58.48 -51.33
N THR A 609 -12.52 -57.51 -51.46
CA THR A 609 -11.71 -57.02 -50.36
C THR A 609 -12.07 -55.58 -50.05
N TYR A 610 -12.52 -55.34 -48.81
CA TYR A 610 -12.71 -54.02 -48.24
C TYR A 610 -11.39 -53.50 -47.67
N THR A 611 -11.08 -52.23 -47.97
CA THR A 611 -9.95 -51.49 -47.41
C THR A 611 -10.45 -50.18 -46.81
N SER A 612 -10.16 -49.95 -45.54
CA SER A 612 -10.50 -48.71 -44.83
C SER A 612 -9.66 -47.54 -45.33
N SER A 613 -10.29 -46.36 -45.49
CA SER A 613 -9.59 -45.13 -45.87
C SER A 613 -9.00 -44.35 -44.69
N ASP A 614 -9.52 -44.55 -43.48
CA ASP A 614 -9.21 -43.77 -42.27
C ASP A 614 -8.49 -44.59 -41.19
N GLY A 615 -8.34 -45.91 -41.38
CA GLY A 615 -7.74 -46.82 -40.42
C GLY A 615 -8.59 -47.08 -39.17
N ASN A 616 -9.84 -46.59 -39.13
CA ASN A 616 -10.75 -46.81 -38.01
C ASN A 616 -11.39 -48.20 -38.03
N PHE A 617 -11.40 -48.83 -39.21
CA PHE A 617 -11.97 -50.14 -39.48
C PHE A 617 -10.89 -51.09 -40.00
N ASN A 618 -10.89 -52.34 -39.57
CA ASN A 618 -10.01 -53.36 -40.12
C ASN A 618 -10.39 -53.69 -41.57
N ASN A 619 -9.41 -54.11 -42.37
CA ASN A 619 -9.69 -54.63 -43.72
C ASN A 619 -10.35 -56.00 -43.61
N SER A 620 -11.22 -56.35 -44.56
CA SER A 620 -11.91 -57.64 -44.58
C SER A 620 -12.09 -58.16 -46.00
N THR A 621 -12.04 -59.48 -46.17
CA THR A 621 -12.28 -60.14 -47.46
C THR A 621 -13.51 -61.04 -47.36
N SER A 622 -14.35 -61.05 -48.40
CA SER A 622 -15.56 -61.85 -48.45
C SER A 622 -15.24 -63.33 -48.61
N ALA A 623 -16.20 -64.18 -48.26
CA ALA A 623 -16.23 -65.52 -48.84
C ALA A 623 -16.30 -65.42 -50.38
N ALA A 624 -15.76 -66.43 -51.06
CA ALA A 624 -15.80 -66.46 -52.51
C ALA A 624 -17.20 -66.83 -53.01
N ILE A 625 -17.70 -66.09 -54.00
CA ILE A 625 -18.91 -66.42 -54.74
C ILE A 625 -18.49 -67.23 -55.96
N GLY A 626 -19.06 -68.43 -56.10
CA GLY A 626 -18.98 -69.16 -57.36
C GLY A 626 -19.92 -68.52 -58.38
N GLU A 627 -19.37 -68.06 -59.49
CA GLU A 627 -20.12 -67.49 -60.61
C GLU A 627 -19.85 -68.36 -61.85
N THR A 628 -20.89 -68.81 -62.56
CA THR A 628 -20.72 -69.64 -63.76
C THR A 628 -21.23 -68.90 -64.98
N VAL A 629 -20.33 -68.58 -65.90
CA VAL A 629 -20.71 -67.95 -67.17
C VAL A 629 -20.80 -69.03 -68.24
N VAL A 630 -21.96 -69.16 -68.88
CA VAL A 630 -22.21 -70.12 -69.96
C VAL A 630 -22.29 -69.42 -71.32
N GLN A 631 -21.95 -70.16 -72.38
CA GLN A 631 -22.13 -69.70 -73.76
C GLN A 631 -23.62 -69.74 -74.11
N GLY A 632 -24.16 -68.62 -74.62
CA GLY A 632 -25.56 -68.53 -75.00
C GLY A 632 -25.86 -69.35 -76.26
N VAL A 633 -26.84 -70.24 -76.19
CA VAL A 633 -27.50 -70.84 -77.38
C VAL A 633 -28.71 -69.96 -77.70
N PHE A 634 -28.79 -69.40 -78.90
CA PHE A 634 -29.89 -68.51 -79.29
C PHE A 634 -31.16 -69.32 -79.61
N ASN A 635 -32.24 -69.11 -78.85
CA ASN A 635 -33.59 -69.59 -79.16
C ASN A 635 -34.51 -68.38 -79.38
N ILE A 636 -35.12 -68.29 -80.57
CA ILE A 636 -36.01 -67.22 -81.01
C ILE A 636 -37.26 -67.08 -80.11
N GLU A 637 -37.69 -68.15 -79.44
CA GLU A 637 -38.82 -68.14 -78.48
C GLU A 637 -38.53 -67.24 -77.26
N ASN A 638 -37.29 -67.20 -76.77
CA ASN A 638 -36.93 -66.40 -75.59
C ASN A 638 -36.83 -64.90 -75.90
N TYR A 639 -36.57 -64.52 -77.15
CA TYR A 639 -36.49 -63.12 -77.56
C TYR A 639 -37.88 -62.53 -77.86
N LEU A 640 -38.80 -63.32 -78.40
CA LEU A 640 -40.19 -62.92 -78.64
C LEU A 640 -40.96 -62.70 -77.32
N ASN A 641 -40.73 -63.54 -76.31
CA ASN A 641 -41.33 -63.37 -74.97
C ASN A 641 -40.84 -62.08 -74.27
N LEU A 642 -39.58 -61.67 -74.48
CA LEU A 642 -39.02 -60.46 -73.89
C LEU A 642 -39.61 -59.16 -74.48
N LEU A 643 -40.16 -59.20 -75.69
CA LEU A 643 -40.73 -58.05 -76.40
C LEU A 643 -42.22 -57.86 -76.07
N VAL A 644 -42.97 -58.95 -75.86
CA VAL A 644 -44.36 -58.92 -75.38
C VAL A 644 -44.44 -58.41 -73.94
N ASP A 645 -43.52 -58.82 -73.05
CA ASP A 645 -43.44 -58.34 -71.67
C ASP A 645 -43.10 -56.83 -71.56
N LYS A 646 -42.59 -56.22 -72.63
CA LYS A 646 -42.28 -54.79 -72.72
C LYS A 646 -43.36 -53.95 -73.44
N GLY A 647 -44.52 -54.54 -73.76
CA GLY A 647 -45.67 -53.81 -74.30
C GLY A 647 -45.49 -53.20 -75.69
N SER A 648 -44.54 -53.71 -76.49
CA SER A 648 -44.30 -53.23 -77.86
C SER A 648 -45.23 -53.96 -78.86
N ASN A 649 -45.86 -53.25 -79.79
CA ASN A 649 -46.76 -53.85 -80.78
C ASN A 649 -45.94 -54.61 -81.83
N LEU A 650 -46.28 -55.88 -82.11
CA LEU A 650 -45.55 -56.74 -83.06
C LEU A 650 -45.45 -56.12 -84.48
N ILE A 651 -46.40 -55.24 -84.82
CA ILE A 651 -46.42 -54.49 -86.08
C ILE A 651 -45.23 -53.54 -86.23
N ASP A 652 -44.71 -52.97 -85.14
CA ASP A 652 -43.54 -52.08 -85.18
C ASP A 652 -42.26 -52.83 -85.60
N LEU A 653 -42.24 -54.16 -85.42
CA LEU A 653 -41.14 -55.04 -85.80
C LEU A 653 -41.32 -55.62 -87.21
N LEU A 654 -42.56 -55.93 -87.60
CA LEU A 654 -42.89 -56.61 -88.86
C LEU A 654 -43.22 -55.66 -90.01
N PHE A 655 -43.31 -54.35 -89.79
CA PHE A 655 -43.62 -53.39 -90.84
C PHE A 655 -42.37 -52.66 -91.35
N ASP A 656 -42.15 -52.69 -92.66
CA ASP A 656 -41.09 -51.93 -93.34
C ASP A 656 -41.75 -50.96 -94.32
N GLU A 657 -41.77 -49.68 -93.94
CA GLU A 657 -42.34 -48.58 -94.73
C GLU A 657 -41.77 -48.52 -96.15
N LYS A 658 -40.47 -48.76 -96.32
CA LYS A 658 -39.82 -48.69 -97.64
C LYS A 658 -40.24 -49.86 -98.52
N TYR A 659 -40.26 -51.07 -97.96
CA TYR A 659 -40.75 -52.27 -98.66
C TYR A 659 -42.22 -52.11 -99.03
N TYR A 660 -43.04 -51.70 -98.06
CA TYR A 660 -44.49 -51.61 -98.22
C TYR A 660 -44.88 -50.62 -99.32
N LEU A 661 -44.26 -49.44 -99.36
CA LEU A 661 -44.52 -48.46 -100.42
C LEU A 661 -43.95 -48.88 -101.77
N ALA A 662 -42.81 -49.57 -101.80
CA ALA A 662 -42.22 -50.08 -103.05
C ALA A 662 -43.11 -51.13 -103.71
N ASN A 663 -43.73 -52.01 -102.92
CA ASN A 663 -44.56 -53.11 -103.41
C ASN A 663 -46.04 -52.74 -103.58
N ASN A 664 -46.46 -51.56 -103.10
CA ASN A 664 -47.83 -51.07 -103.19
C ASN A 664 -47.86 -49.66 -103.79
N ALA A 665 -47.71 -49.60 -105.12
CA ALA A 665 -47.58 -48.33 -105.86
C ALA A 665 -48.81 -47.41 -105.72
N ASP A 666 -50.00 -47.99 -105.54
CA ASP A 666 -51.24 -47.29 -105.24
C ASP A 666 -51.18 -46.57 -103.89
N VAL A 667 -50.63 -47.24 -102.87
CA VAL A 667 -50.42 -46.66 -101.53
C VAL A 667 -49.35 -45.57 -101.56
N ALA A 668 -48.24 -45.80 -102.27
CA ALA A 668 -47.19 -44.79 -102.46
C ALA A 668 -47.74 -43.51 -103.09
N ALA A 669 -48.62 -43.62 -104.08
CA ALA A 669 -49.30 -42.47 -104.68
C ALA A 669 -50.26 -41.77 -103.71
N ALA A 670 -50.97 -42.52 -102.87
CA ALA A 670 -51.88 -41.98 -101.86
C ALA A 670 -51.13 -41.23 -100.73
N VAL A 671 -49.97 -41.75 -100.30
CA VAL A 671 -49.08 -41.06 -99.34
C VAL A 671 -48.52 -39.77 -99.95
N ALA A 672 -48.04 -39.81 -101.20
CA ALA A 672 -47.52 -38.62 -101.89
C ALA A 672 -48.57 -37.51 -102.07
N LYS A 673 -49.85 -37.87 -102.21
CA LYS A 673 -50.99 -36.94 -102.28
C LYS A 673 -51.51 -36.51 -100.90
N GLY A 674 -50.93 -37.02 -99.80
CA GLY A 674 -51.34 -36.72 -98.43
C GLY A 674 -52.70 -37.33 -98.03
N GLN A 675 -53.21 -38.31 -98.78
CA GLN A 675 -54.50 -38.95 -98.52
C GLN A 675 -54.42 -39.98 -97.37
N VAL A 676 -53.24 -40.57 -97.15
CA VAL A 676 -52.88 -41.40 -96.01
C VAL A 676 -51.53 -40.93 -95.45
N LYS A 677 -51.32 -41.03 -94.13
CA LYS A 677 -50.17 -40.37 -93.48
C LYS A 677 -48.82 -41.04 -93.79
N SER A 678 -48.83 -42.35 -93.98
CA SER A 678 -47.67 -43.19 -94.28
C SER A 678 -48.16 -44.54 -94.82
N GLY A 679 -47.25 -45.36 -95.32
CA GLY A 679 -47.48 -46.77 -95.62
C GLY A 679 -47.97 -47.51 -94.37
N LEU A 680 -47.39 -47.25 -93.20
CA LEU A 680 -47.84 -47.83 -91.93
C LEU A 680 -49.29 -47.44 -91.59
N ASP A 681 -49.65 -46.16 -91.77
CA ASP A 681 -51.02 -45.67 -91.53
C ASP A 681 -52.02 -46.34 -92.48
N HIS A 682 -51.64 -46.57 -93.75
CA HIS A 682 -52.44 -47.35 -94.68
C HIS A 682 -52.54 -48.81 -94.26
N PHE A 683 -51.43 -49.44 -93.90
CA PHE A 683 -51.38 -50.84 -93.53
C PHE A 683 -52.28 -51.17 -92.33
N LEU A 684 -52.17 -50.35 -91.27
CA LEU A 684 -52.99 -50.50 -90.07
C LEU A 684 -54.49 -50.28 -90.31
N LYS A 685 -54.87 -49.42 -91.26
CA LYS A 685 -56.29 -49.12 -91.54
C LYS A 685 -56.91 -50.06 -92.55
N TYR A 686 -56.15 -50.50 -93.55
CA TYR A 686 -56.65 -51.19 -94.73
C TYR A 686 -55.77 -52.37 -95.13
N GLY A 687 -54.45 -52.15 -95.19
CA GLY A 687 -53.52 -53.12 -95.78
C GLY A 687 -53.48 -54.48 -95.10
N GLU A 688 -53.62 -54.55 -93.78
CA GLU A 688 -53.66 -55.83 -93.06
C GLU A 688 -54.89 -56.64 -93.44
N ALA A 689 -56.08 -56.02 -93.47
CA ALA A 689 -57.33 -56.68 -93.86
C ALA A 689 -57.40 -57.00 -95.36
N GLU A 690 -56.66 -56.23 -96.18
CA GLU A 690 -56.44 -56.53 -97.60
C GLU A 690 -55.45 -57.69 -97.81
N GLY A 691 -54.81 -58.19 -96.74
CA GLY A 691 -53.83 -59.27 -96.81
C GLY A 691 -52.52 -58.87 -97.48
N ARG A 692 -52.18 -57.57 -97.49
CA ARG A 692 -50.92 -57.07 -98.04
C ARG A 692 -49.76 -57.42 -97.11
N ASP A 693 -48.59 -57.66 -97.68
CA ASP A 693 -47.41 -58.05 -96.91
C ASP A 693 -46.77 -56.81 -96.26
N PRO A 694 -46.66 -56.73 -94.91
CA PRO A 694 -46.17 -55.54 -94.20
C PRO A 694 -44.67 -55.28 -94.39
N SER A 695 -43.92 -56.34 -94.68
CA SER A 695 -42.48 -56.30 -94.93
C SER A 695 -42.07 -57.58 -95.66
N ILE A 696 -40.81 -57.62 -96.04
CA ILE A 696 -40.19 -58.80 -96.64
C ILE A 696 -40.09 -60.01 -95.68
N ILE A 697 -40.27 -59.82 -94.37
CA ILE A 697 -40.13 -60.89 -93.36
C ILE A 697 -41.46 -61.57 -92.99
N PHE A 698 -42.59 -61.12 -93.57
CA PHE A 698 -43.88 -61.78 -93.42
C PHE A 698 -44.64 -61.76 -94.74
N SER A 699 -44.97 -62.94 -95.26
CA SER A 699 -45.90 -63.05 -96.38
C SER A 699 -47.22 -63.66 -95.93
N ASN A 700 -48.28 -62.86 -96.01
CA ASN A 700 -49.62 -63.30 -95.68
C ASN A 700 -50.05 -64.48 -96.54
N SER A 701 -49.72 -64.45 -97.84
CA SER A 701 -50.09 -65.51 -98.77
C SER A 701 -49.41 -66.84 -98.43
N LEU A 702 -48.10 -66.82 -98.17
CA LEU A 702 -47.37 -68.02 -97.78
C LEU A 702 -47.85 -68.56 -96.42
N TYR A 703 -48.15 -67.68 -95.47
CA TYR A 703 -48.57 -68.09 -94.14
C TYR A 703 -49.92 -68.83 -94.19
N LEU A 704 -50.82 -68.40 -95.08
CA LEU A 704 -52.09 -69.07 -95.31
C LEU A 704 -51.94 -70.38 -96.10
N ILE A 705 -50.98 -70.47 -97.03
CA ILE A 705 -50.66 -71.72 -97.74
C ILE A 705 -50.12 -72.78 -96.77
N GLU A 706 -49.18 -72.40 -95.91
CA GLU A 706 -48.57 -73.31 -94.94
C GLU A 706 -49.51 -73.68 -93.78
N ASN A 707 -50.56 -72.89 -93.56
CA ASN A 707 -51.57 -73.11 -92.54
C ASN A 707 -52.99 -73.13 -93.15
N PRO A 708 -53.40 -74.21 -93.85
CA PRO A 708 -54.69 -74.30 -94.55
C PRO A 708 -55.91 -74.13 -93.63
N ASP A 709 -55.77 -74.49 -92.35
CA ASP A 709 -56.78 -74.28 -91.32
C ASP A 709 -56.96 -72.79 -91.00
N VAL A 710 -55.87 -72.03 -90.99
CA VAL A 710 -55.90 -70.57 -90.85
C VAL A 710 -56.45 -69.90 -92.10
N ALA A 711 -56.09 -70.37 -93.30
CA ALA A 711 -56.71 -69.94 -94.56
C ALA A 711 -58.24 -70.09 -94.52
N THR A 712 -58.72 -71.21 -93.97
CA THR A 712 -60.15 -71.45 -93.78
C THR A 712 -60.76 -70.47 -92.76
N ALA A 713 -60.07 -70.17 -91.67
CA ALA A 713 -60.52 -69.25 -90.64
C ALA A 713 -60.59 -67.78 -91.14
N VAL A 714 -59.62 -67.35 -91.94
CA VAL A 714 -59.62 -66.04 -92.60
C VAL A 714 -60.77 -65.93 -93.62
N ASN A 715 -61.00 -66.97 -94.44
CA ASN A 715 -62.14 -67.01 -95.37
C ASN A 715 -63.51 -66.95 -94.66
N LYS A 716 -63.60 -67.46 -93.43
CA LYS A 716 -64.79 -67.37 -92.56
C LYS A 716 -64.89 -66.06 -91.78
N LYS A 717 -63.97 -65.11 -92.01
CA LYS A 717 -63.88 -63.82 -91.31
C LYS A 717 -63.68 -63.95 -89.79
N GLN A 718 -63.04 -65.03 -89.33
CA GLN A 718 -62.67 -65.20 -87.92
C GLN A 718 -61.38 -64.44 -87.58
N PHE A 719 -60.51 -64.24 -88.57
CA PHE A 719 -59.32 -63.40 -88.53
C PHE A 719 -59.31 -62.49 -89.76
N ASN A 720 -58.78 -61.29 -89.61
CA ASN A 720 -58.73 -60.30 -90.70
C ASN A 720 -57.71 -60.69 -91.79
N SER A 721 -56.65 -61.40 -91.40
CA SER A 721 -55.60 -61.89 -92.28
C SER A 721 -54.81 -63.01 -91.60
N GLY A 722 -53.87 -63.62 -92.33
CA GLY A 722 -52.90 -64.54 -91.76
C GLY A 722 -52.00 -63.86 -90.73
N LEU A 723 -51.66 -62.58 -90.93
CA LEU A 723 -50.92 -61.80 -89.94
C LEU A 723 -51.73 -61.59 -88.65
N ASP A 724 -53.01 -61.27 -88.79
CA ASP A 724 -53.93 -61.10 -87.65
C ASP A 724 -54.08 -62.40 -86.85
N HIS A 725 -54.19 -63.54 -87.54
CA HIS A 725 -54.14 -64.86 -86.87
C HIS A 725 -52.79 -65.07 -86.19
N PHE A 726 -51.69 -64.80 -86.88
CA PHE A 726 -50.35 -65.03 -86.35
C PHE A 726 -50.11 -64.24 -85.06
N GLN A 727 -50.49 -62.96 -85.04
CA GLN A 727 -50.41 -62.08 -83.89
C GLN A 727 -51.26 -62.55 -82.70
N LYS A 728 -52.50 -62.95 -82.96
CA LYS A 728 -53.47 -63.31 -81.90
C LYS A 728 -53.26 -64.73 -81.37
N ASN A 729 -52.92 -65.65 -82.25
CA ASN A 729 -53.00 -67.09 -81.99
C ASN A 729 -51.74 -67.85 -82.44
N GLY A 730 -51.20 -67.53 -83.63
CA GLY A 730 -50.12 -68.30 -84.24
C GLY A 730 -48.87 -68.41 -83.36
N LEU A 731 -48.53 -67.35 -82.62
CA LEU A 731 -47.44 -67.35 -81.64
C LEU A 731 -47.65 -68.37 -80.49
N TYR A 732 -48.87 -68.47 -79.98
CA TYR A 732 -49.22 -69.40 -78.89
C TYR A 732 -49.39 -70.84 -79.37
N GLU A 733 -49.83 -70.99 -80.62
CA GLU A 733 -50.00 -72.27 -81.30
C GLU A 733 -48.70 -72.82 -81.89
N ARG A 734 -47.57 -72.13 -81.71
CA ARG A 734 -46.26 -72.48 -82.28
C ARG A 734 -46.26 -72.60 -83.80
N ARG A 735 -47.08 -71.79 -84.48
CA ARG A 735 -47.03 -71.67 -85.94
C ARG A 735 -45.71 -70.99 -86.32
N ASP A 736 -44.96 -71.62 -87.20
CA ASP A 736 -43.60 -71.21 -87.50
C ASP A 736 -43.58 -69.89 -88.29
N LEU A 737 -42.75 -68.92 -87.88
CA LEU A 737 -42.41 -67.75 -88.70
C LEU A 737 -41.22 -68.03 -89.63
N ARG A 738 -40.58 -69.20 -89.54
CA ARG A 738 -39.47 -69.61 -90.41
C ARG A 738 -39.97 -70.07 -91.77
N MET A 739 -40.80 -69.25 -92.40
CA MET A 739 -41.52 -69.53 -93.64
C MET A 739 -40.64 -69.78 -94.87
N LEU A 740 -39.31 -69.95 -94.72
CA LEU A 740 -38.43 -70.26 -95.85
C LEU A 740 -37.38 -71.36 -95.58
N ASN A 741 -37.25 -71.97 -94.39
CA ASN A 741 -36.04 -72.75 -94.00
C ASN A 741 -34.76 -71.90 -94.09
N PHE A 742 -34.75 -70.71 -93.48
CA PHE A 742 -33.52 -69.96 -93.28
C PHE A 742 -32.96 -70.27 -91.88
N ASP A 743 -31.70 -70.70 -91.82
CA ASP A 743 -30.99 -70.97 -90.56
C ASP A 743 -29.99 -69.84 -90.32
N GLU A 744 -30.34 -68.89 -89.44
CA GLU A 744 -29.51 -67.73 -89.10
C GLU A 744 -28.13 -68.15 -88.56
N GLY A 745 -28.08 -69.16 -87.70
CA GLY A 745 -26.83 -69.61 -87.09
C GLY A 745 -25.90 -70.23 -88.13
N TRP A 746 -26.44 -71.11 -88.97
CA TRP A 746 -25.71 -71.72 -90.07
C TRP A 746 -25.35 -70.71 -91.16
N TYR A 747 -26.23 -69.78 -91.49
CA TYR A 747 -26.01 -68.75 -92.50
C TYR A 747 -24.87 -67.82 -92.10
N LEU A 748 -24.86 -67.32 -90.87
CA LEU A 748 -23.78 -66.47 -90.37
C LEU A 748 -22.46 -67.24 -90.19
N ALA A 749 -22.54 -68.53 -89.83
CA ALA A 749 -21.36 -69.39 -89.76
C ALA A 749 -20.76 -69.66 -91.16
N SER A 750 -21.61 -69.84 -92.16
CA SER A 750 -21.23 -70.10 -93.56
C SER A 750 -20.85 -68.82 -94.32
N ASN A 751 -21.24 -67.65 -93.81
CA ASN A 751 -20.98 -66.34 -94.40
C ASN A 751 -20.34 -65.37 -93.37
N PRO A 752 -19.03 -65.51 -93.07
CA PRO A 752 -18.35 -64.72 -92.04
C PRO A 752 -18.34 -63.21 -92.31
N ASP A 753 -18.38 -62.80 -93.59
CA ASP A 753 -18.49 -61.41 -94.03
C ASP A 753 -19.84 -60.79 -93.61
N VAL A 754 -20.92 -61.53 -93.77
CA VAL A 754 -22.26 -61.13 -93.31
C VAL A 754 -22.31 -61.09 -91.79
N LYS A 755 -21.70 -62.08 -91.12
CA LYS A 755 -21.58 -62.07 -89.66
C LYS A 755 -20.90 -60.80 -89.15
N ALA A 756 -19.80 -60.39 -89.77
CA ALA A 756 -19.11 -59.16 -89.39
C ALA A 756 -19.96 -57.90 -89.65
N ALA A 757 -20.79 -57.88 -90.69
CA ALA A 757 -21.70 -56.78 -90.98
C ALA A 757 -22.85 -56.70 -89.94
N VAL A 758 -23.37 -57.85 -89.51
CA VAL A 758 -24.37 -57.95 -88.43
C VAL A 758 -23.78 -57.54 -87.07
N ASP A 759 -22.57 -58.01 -86.74
CA ASP A 759 -21.86 -57.64 -85.50
C ASP A 759 -21.58 -56.11 -85.43
N LYS A 760 -21.44 -55.45 -86.59
CA LYS A 760 -21.29 -53.99 -86.73
C LYS A 760 -22.62 -53.23 -86.79
N GLY A 761 -23.76 -53.93 -86.72
CA GLY A 761 -25.10 -53.34 -86.80
C GLY A 761 -25.47 -52.78 -88.18
N GLN A 762 -24.75 -53.15 -89.24
CA GLN A 762 -25.08 -52.74 -90.62
C GLN A 762 -26.32 -53.47 -91.14
N TYR A 763 -26.53 -54.69 -90.65
CA TYR A 763 -27.77 -55.45 -90.77
C TYR A 763 -28.21 -55.87 -89.38
N ARG A 764 -29.52 -55.92 -89.15
CA ARG A 764 -30.11 -56.34 -87.87
C ARG A 764 -29.92 -57.84 -87.62
N TYR A 765 -29.88 -58.64 -88.68
CA TYR A 765 -29.66 -60.09 -88.67
C TYR A 765 -29.22 -60.59 -90.05
N GLY A 766 -28.61 -61.78 -90.12
CA GLY A 766 -28.17 -62.45 -91.35
C GLY A 766 -29.32 -62.70 -92.32
N TYR A 767 -30.53 -62.94 -91.81
CA TYR A 767 -31.72 -63.05 -92.64
C TYR A 767 -32.08 -61.75 -93.38
N GLU A 768 -31.83 -60.58 -92.78
CA GLU A 768 -32.06 -59.28 -93.44
C GLU A 768 -31.08 -59.12 -94.61
N HIS A 769 -29.82 -59.49 -94.39
CA HIS A 769 -28.85 -59.54 -95.47
C HIS A 769 -29.27 -60.52 -96.56
N TYR A 770 -29.71 -61.72 -96.17
CA TYR A 770 -30.11 -62.74 -97.12
C TYR A 770 -31.24 -62.29 -98.04
N LEU A 771 -32.26 -61.65 -97.46
CA LEU A 771 -33.40 -61.15 -98.21
C LEU A 771 -33.03 -59.97 -99.11
N LYS A 772 -32.16 -59.06 -98.66
CA LYS A 772 -31.76 -57.89 -99.43
C LYS A 772 -30.73 -58.19 -100.52
N PHE A 773 -29.84 -59.14 -100.28
CA PHE A 773 -28.67 -59.39 -101.12
C PHE A 773 -28.41 -60.89 -101.30
N GLY A 774 -28.45 -61.69 -100.23
CA GLY A 774 -28.03 -63.08 -100.27
C GLY A 774 -28.74 -63.96 -101.30
N GLN A 775 -30.02 -63.72 -101.59
CA GLN A 775 -30.75 -64.41 -102.65
C GLN A 775 -30.18 -64.14 -104.04
N GLN A 776 -29.89 -62.86 -104.35
CA GLN A 776 -29.33 -62.45 -105.65
C GLN A 776 -27.85 -62.82 -105.77
N GLU A 777 -27.15 -62.89 -104.63
CA GLU A 777 -25.78 -63.37 -104.53
C GLU A 777 -25.67 -64.90 -104.64
N GLY A 778 -26.80 -65.61 -104.68
CA GLY A 778 -26.85 -67.08 -104.76
C GLY A 778 -26.32 -67.77 -103.50
N ARG A 779 -26.41 -67.11 -102.34
CA ARG A 779 -26.02 -67.71 -101.06
C ARG A 779 -27.07 -68.73 -100.63
N ASN A 780 -26.64 -69.78 -99.95
CA ASN A 780 -27.57 -70.75 -99.41
C ASN A 780 -28.13 -70.26 -98.07
N PRO A 781 -29.44 -70.39 -97.81
CA PRO A 781 -30.10 -69.90 -96.59
C PRO A 781 -30.02 -70.88 -95.41
N SER A 782 -29.79 -72.15 -95.68
CA SER A 782 -29.73 -73.25 -94.70
C SER A 782 -29.01 -74.45 -95.31
N PRO A 783 -28.63 -75.45 -94.51
CA PRO A 783 -28.09 -76.71 -95.04
C PRO A 783 -29.08 -77.50 -95.91
N ASP A 784 -30.38 -77.19 -95.83
CA ASP A 784 -31.45 -77.91 -96.52
C ASP A 784 -31.81 -77.32 -97.89
N PHE A 785 -31.11 -76.28 -98.34
CA PHE A 785 -31.29 -75.68 -99.65
C PHE A 785 -29.96 -75.28 -100.31
N ASP A 786 -29.79 -75.65 -101.58
CA ASP A 786 -28.66 -75.25 -102.42
C ASP A 786 -29.17 -74.59 -103.70
N GLU A 787 -28.96 -73.27 -103.82
CA GLU A 787 -29.44 -72.45 -104.93
C GLU A 787 -28.89 -72.92 -106.28
N ALA A 788 -27.60 -73.26 -106.33
CA ALA A 788 -26.94 -73.68 -107.56
C ALA A 788 -27.47 -75.05 -108.02
N TYR A 789 -27.62 -76.00 -107.09
CA TYR A 789 -28.22 -77.30 -107.35
C TYR A 789 -29.68 -77.16 -107.80
N TYR A 790 -30.46 -76.33 -107.10
CA TYR A 790 -31.89 -76.20 -107.34
C TYR A 790 -32.17 -75.62 -108.73
N LEU A 791 -31.46 -74.56 -109.13
CA LEU A 791 -31.60 -73.97 -110.47
C LEU A 791 -31.04 -74.87 -111.58
N ALA A 792 -30.02 -75.69 -111.30
CA ALA A 792 -29.48 -76.62 -112.29
C ALA A 792 -30.49 -77.74 -112.63
N ASN A 793 -31.24 -78.22 -111.64
CA ASN A 793 -32.18 -79.33 -111.79
C ASN A 793 -33.62 -78.89 -112.14
N ASN A 794 -33.90 -77.59 -112.11
CA ASN A 794 -35.21 -77.03 -112.45
C ASN A 794 -35.05 -75.93 -113.52
N PRO A 795 -34.85 -76.29 -114.81
CA PRO A 795 -34.58 -75.33 -115.89
C PRO A 795 -35.72 -74.33 -116.13
N ASP A 796 -36.95 -74.75 -115.87
CA ASP A 796 -38.15 -73.91 -115.90
C ASP A 796 -38.09 -72.80 -114.84
N VAL A 797 -37.67 -73.15 -113.62
CA VAL A 797 -37.46 -72.19 -112.53
C VAL A 797 -36.31 -71.26 -112.86
N LYS A 798 -35.20 -71.79 -113.39
CA LYS A 798 -34.07 -70.98 -113.83
C LYS A 798 -34.47 -69.95 -114.89
N ALA A 799 -35.34 -70.33 -115.84
CA ALA A 799 -35.88 -69.39 -116.82
C ALA A 799 -36.82 -68.35 -116.17
N ALA A 800 -37.65 -68.76 -115.22
CA ALA A 800 -38.54 -67.87 -114.48
C ALA A 800 -37.77 -66.84 -113.63
N VAL A 801 -36.66 -67.24 -113.01
CA VAL A 801 -35.76 -66.33 -112.29
C VAL A 801 -35.07 -65.35 -113.25
N ALA A 802 -34.58 -65.82 -114.39
CA ALA A 802 -33.98 -64.96 -115.41
C ALA A 802 -34.96 -63.95 -116.03
N GLN A 803 -36.25 -64.28 -116.05
CA GLN A 803 -37.33 -63.39 -116.50
C GLN A 803 -37.84 -62.46 -115.39
N GLY A 804 -37.34 -62.61 -114.15
CA GLY A 804 -37.77 -61.82 -113.00
C GLY A 804 -39.12 -62.23 -112.41
N THR A 805 -39.67 -63.38 -112.82
CA THR A 805 -40.90 -63.94 -112.24
C THR A 805 -40.68 -64.40 -110.79
N TYR A 806 -39.47 -64.87 -110.47
CA TYR A 806 -38.99 -65.13 -109.11
C TYR A 806 -37.62 -64.45 -108.93
N GLN A 807 -37.34 -63.95 -107.73
CA GLN A 807 -36.09 -63.31 -107.32
C GLN A 807 -34.92 -64.31 -107.23
N SER A 808 -35.21 -65.57 -106.88
CA SER A 808 -34.22 -66.64 -106.73
C SER A 808 -34.86 -68.02 -106.90
N GLY A 809 -34.04 -69.04 -107.11
CA GLY A 809 -34.45 -70.44 -107.03
C GLY A 809 -35.03 -70.78 -105.67
N PHE A 810 -34.48 -70.19 -104.60
CA PHE A 810 -35.00 -70.31 -103.25
C PHE A 810 -36.40 -69.74 -103.10
N GLU A 811 -36.67 -68.57 -103.68
CA GLU A 811 -38.01 -67.98 -103.64
C GLU A 811 -39.01 -68.91 -104.34
N HIS A 812 -38.68 -69.45 -105.52
CA HIS A 812 -39.53 -70.46 -106.15
C HIS A 812 -39.68 -71.72 -105.28
N PHE A 813 -38.58 -72.25 -104.72
CA PHE A 813 -38.62 -73.45 -103.87
C PHE A 813 -39.57 -73.27 -102.70
N ALA A 814 -39.48 -72.13 -102.02
CA ALA A 814 -40.31 -71.83 -100.87
C ALA A 814 -41.77 -71.52 -101.26
N VAL A 815 -42.00 -70.84 -102.40
CA VAL A 815 -43.34 -70.42 -102.82
C VAL A 815 -44.12 -71.52 -103.52
N THR A 816 -43.46 -72.40 -104.28
CA THR A 816 -44.13 -73.37 -105.16
C THR A 816 -43.42 -74.73 -105.19
N GLY A 817 -42.09 -74.74 -105.28
CA GLY A 817 -41.31 -75.93 -105.53
C GLY A 817 -41.46 -77.07 -104.50
N ARG A 818 -41.66 -76.74 -103.22
CA ARG A 818 -41.95 -77.75 -102.18
C ARG A 818 -43.29 -78.43 -102.40
N SER A 819 -44.32 -77.67 -102.74
CA SER A 819 -45.66 -78.20 -103.01
C SER A 819 -45.70 -79.07 -104.27
N GLU A 820 -44.77 -78.82 -105.21
CA GLU A 820 -44.54 -79.64 -106.40
C GLU A 820 -43.66 -80.88 -106.15
N GLY A 821 -43.15 -81.06 -104.92
CA GLY A 821 -42.28 -82.19 -104.55
C GLY A 821 -40.83 -82.09 -105.04
N ARG A 822 -40.35 -80.90 -105.43
CA ARG A 822 -38.97 -80.69 -105.88
C ARG A 822 -38.01 -80.64 -104.69
N GLY A 823 -36.89 -81.37 -104.74
CA GLY A 823 -35.86 -81.38 -103.69
C GLY A 823 -35.00 -80.12 -103.70
N GLY A 824 -34.76 -79.52 -102.53
CA GLY A 824 -33.99 -78.28 -102.36
C GLY A 824 -32.46 -78.44 -102.38
N VAL A 825 -31.96 -79.65 -102.14
CA VAL A 825 -30.53 -80.02 -102.11
C VAL A 825 -30.32 -81.36 -102.79
N ALA A 826 -29.06 -81.65 -103.17
CA ALA A 826 -28.68 -82.97 -103.67
C ALA A 826 -29.03 -84.07 -102.64
N PRO A 827 -29.65 -85.18 -103.06
CA PRO A 827 -29.81 -86.35 -102.20
C PRO A 827 -28.43 -86.84 -101.76
N ILE A 828 -28.22 -87.00 -100.46
CA ILE A 828 -27.01 -87.62 -99.93
C ILE A 828 -27.01 -89.08 -100.42
N PRO A 829 -25.93 -89.58 -101.07
CA PRO A 829 -25.84 -90.99 -101.45
C PRO A 829 -26.06 -91.88 -100.22
N ALA A 830 -26.94 -92.87 -100.36
CA ALA A 830 -27.27 -93.81 -99.28
C ALA A 830 -26.05 -94.60 -98.78
#